data_AF-A0A8T6P6G4-F1
#
_entry.id   AF-A0A8T6P6G4-F1
#
_cell.length_a   1.000
_cell.length_b   1.000
_cell.length_c   1.000
_cell.angle_alpha   90.00
_cell.angle_beta   90.00
_cell.angle_gamma   90.00
#
_symmetry.space_group_name_H-M   'P 1'
#
loop_
_entity.id
_entity.type
_entity.pdbx_description
1 polymer ?
#
loop_
_entity_poly.entity_id
_entity_poly.type
_entity_poly.pdbx_seq_one_letter_code
_entity_poly.pdbx_strand_id
1 'polypeptide(L)'
;MQLNNLPEKPNILIIITDQEREVMHWPEGWAEDNLQARSRLMANGLTFRNAHCVTAACSPSRASLMTGLYPAQHGVKSLIFCDDPNAKWQRSRAQLSPDIPNIASVLAEAGYHVVLKGKFHLSRPVSYDGEEQRHYWSDADIPFMAERYGFHEWNPPDMSDPVGLSDMGGGITNNDGRYVDGTGTAAGKHMPEDEQFRKSAVHFLNSYDGDKPFCLIVSLVNPHDVQAYPGRGVQNPVKRQTVFEQAGYKLEDFENLPIDLPPTVDEDLSTKPTVHSAFRRFTEIVGGNMRNRTRQRNYARFYAYLCREVDRQIEKVLDALDANGLTENTLIVRTSDHGELGMAHGRLREKFYNAYRESLSVPLIFSNPKLFPEPQTSDSFATLIDILPTLTTIAQVPNPERFQFRGKDLTPILANPESEVQDYVHFTYEDDQFSLRGGPANCIRALVEKDWKYAVYYDPFKGAPVEYEMYNLKDDPYESLNLAHPSNYQPEYAEDRRRLHNRLIEVMQTHGTLPEEVQFPSAEAFEQSPQAPRDVFHDPVHSGIRRRQRIYAVILALTGLAALYQLFFAGAFVLGTVGAFVVGILLGTFFFTRMNQVSWDDEQGMIVAGMDLASIAILLLYVVFVIIADTPLLQRIVNQATGSGASAAMVAGIMIGQMRSLRRKVQDILGPSEASRRVYRSRIDIDAPAEQVWDALTDFKAYPSWNPLLSNVEGELVRGGSLRVHPAFAPTAVSATVTEVDKPSHFEWEDHVPLNLFTPVFSVHLLPLPGNRTRVVIAETFTGPLLPVLRRRLDRQMPPLYEAMGKALAQEIQKNKTTA
;
A
#
# COMPACT_ATOMS: atom_id res chain seq x y z
N MET A 1 34.84 17.55 -23.97
CA MET A 1 36.13 18.09 -23.47
C MET A 1 36.37 17.78 -22.00
N GLN A 2 35.38 17.79 -21.09
CA GLN A 2 35.58 17.43 -19.67
C GLN A 2 35.63 15.91 -19.39
N LEU A 3 34.82 15.08 -20.06
CA LEU A 3 34.83 13.61 -19.86
C LEU A 3 36.18 12.94 -20.18
N ASN A 4 37.01 13.56 -21.02
CA ASN A 4 38.35 13.07 -21.36
C ASN A 4 39.35 13.13 -20.19
N ASN A 5 38.99 13.79 -19.08
CA ASN A 5 39.83 13.84 -17.88
C ASN A 5 39.70 12.57 -17.03
N LEU A 6 38.69 11.74 -17.28
CA LEU A 6 38.60 10.41 -16.68
C LEU A 6 39.54 9.43 -17.42
N PRO A 7 40.09 8.41 -16.72
CA PRO A 7 40.65 7.25 -17.39
C PRO A 7 39.67 6.67 -18.42
N GLU A 8 40.19 6.02 -19.47
CA GLU A 8 39.36 5.43 -20.54
C GLU A 8 38.31 4.43 -20.00
N LYS A 9 38.66 3.72 -18.91
CA LYS A 9 37.76 2.87 -18.12
C LYS A 9 37.98 3.17 -16.63
N PRO A 10 37.29 4.16 -16.05
CA PRO A 10 37.43 4.46 -14.64
C PRO A 10 36.83 3.32 -13.81
N ASN A 11 37.31 3.12 -12.58
CA ASN A 11 36.54 2.38 -11.60
C ASN A 11 35.22 3.11 -11.33
N ILE A 12 34.20 2.39 -10.90
CA ILE A 12 32.88 2.95 -10.57
C ILE A 12 32.56 2.59 -9.12
N LEU A 13 32.19 3.58 -8.32
CA LEU A 13 31.64 3.40 -6.98
C LEU A 13 30.21 3.95 -6.96
N ILE A 14 29.22 3.10 -6.75
CA ILE A 14 27.82 3.52 -6.63
C ILE A 14 27.41 3.41 -5.17
N ILE A 15 27.02 4.52 -4.57
CA ILE A 15 26.60 4.59 -3.18
C ILE A 15 25.09 4.85 -3.15
N ILE A 16 24.34 3.88 -2.65
CA ILE A 16 22.88 3.92 -2.55
C ILE A 16 22.53 3.93 -1.08
N THR A 17 21.75 4.91 -0.64
CA THR A 17 21.07 4.87 0.67
C THR A 17 19.59 4.57 0.45
N ASP A 18 18.94 3.89 1.39
CA ASP A 18 17.51 3.59 1.28
C ASP A 18 16.69 4.69 1.95
N GLN A 19 15.64 5.18 1.27
CA GLN A 19 14.68 6.12 1.85
C GLN A 19 15.27 7.50 2.19
N GLU A 20 16.35 7.91 1.54
CA GLU A 20 16.92 9.24 1.71
C GLU A 20 16.39 10.21 0.66
N ARG A 21 15.57 11.16 1.09
CA ARG A 21 15.20 12.31 0.26
C ARG A 21 16.36 13.31 0.15
N GLU A 22 16.36 14.09 -0.93
CA GLU A 22 17.23 15.27 -1.04
C GLU A 22 17.03 16.21 0.16
N VAL A 23 18.10 16.89 0.57
CA VAL A 23 18.11 17.76 1.75
C VAL A 23 17.02 18.83 1.64
N MET A 24 16.03 18.75 2.52
CA MET A 24 14.94 19.72 2.64
C MET A 24 14.31 19.71 4.04
N HIS A 25 13.72 20.84 4.42
CA HIS A 25 13.07 21.09 5.71
C HIS A 25 14.02 21.11 6.92
N TRP A 26 15.33 21.20 6.69
CA TRP A 26 16.34 21.37 7.74
C TRP A 26 16.85 22.82 7.78
N PRO A 27 17.41 23.30 8.90
CA PRO A 27 18.05 24.60 8.94
C PRO A 27 19.18 24.71 7.91
N GLU A 28 19.33 25.90 7.34
CA GLU A 28 20.45 26.23 6.46
C GLU A 28 21.79 25.92 7.14
N GLY A 29 22.72 25.29 6.40
CA GLY A 29 24.03 24.88 6.91
C GLY A 29 24.05 23.58 7.73
N TRP A 30 22.89 23.07 8.17
CA TRP A 30 22.86 21.89 9.04
C TRP A 30 23.41 20.65 8.34
N ALA A 31 23.06 20.45 7.06
CA ALA A 31 23.52 19.30 6.29
C ALA A 31 25.03 19.37 6.04
N GLU A 32 25.55 20.55 5.70
CA GLU A 32 26.98 20.78 5.45
C GLU A 32 27.83 20.47 6.69
N ASP A 33 27.33 20.84 7.88
CA ASP A 33 28.00 20.60 9.16
C ASP A 33 27.90 19.13 9.64
N ASN A 34 26.89 18.38 9.20
CA ASN A 34 26.59 17.05 9.75
C ASN A 34 26.77 15.89 8.76
N LEU A 35 26.83 16.15 7.45
CA LEU A 35 26.96 15.15 6.40
C LEU A 35 28.28 15.35 5.63
N GLN A 36 29.42 15.00 6.24
CA GLN A 36 30.73 15.32 5.67
C GLN A 36 31.06 14.47 4.44
N ALA A 37 30.58 13.22 4.35
CA ALA A 37 30.74 12.43 3.13
C ALA A 37 30.01 13.08 1.96
N ARG A 38 28.77 13.56 2.17
CA ARG A 38 28.06 14.36 1.18
C ARG A 38 28.85 15.62 0.79
N SER A 39 29.28 16.43 1.75
CA SER A 39 30.07 17.65 1.49
C SER A 39 31.35 17.36 0.70
N ARG A 40 32.05 16.29 1.02
CA ARG A 40 33.26 15.83 0.33
C ARG A 40 32.99 15.45 -1.14
N LEU A 41 31.89 14.75 -1.40
CA LEU A 41 31.50 14.37 -2.78
C LEU A 41 31.08 15.60 -3.59
N MET A 42 30.35 16.54 -2.99
CA MET A 42 29.94 17.79 -3.64
C MET A 42 31.14 18.67 -4.00
N ALA A 43 32.16 18.73 -3.15
CA ALA A 43 33.36 19.55 -3.37
C ALA A 43 34.10 19.20 -4.67
N ASN A 44 34.01 17.93 -5.12
CA ASN A 44 34.61 17.44 -6.36
C ASN A 44 33.57 16.77 -7.25
N GLY A 45 32.37 17.34 -7.34
CA GLY A 45 31.26 16.72 -8.03
C GLY A 45 30.28 17.68 -8.67
N LEU A 46 29.45 17.12 -9.54
CA LEU A 46 28.25 17.75 -10.07
C LEU A 46 27.04 17.22 -9.31
N THR A 47 26.33 18.13 -8.64
CA THR A 47 25.10 17.84 -7.88
C THR A 47 23.87 18.20 -8.70
N PHE A 48 22.96 17.25 -8.90
CA PHE A 48 21.67 17.51 -9.55
C PHE A 48 20.64 17.97 -8.51
N ARG A 49 20.05 19.16 -8.70
CA ARG A 49 19.02 19.69 -7.78
C ARG A 49 17.60 19.17 -8.06
N ASN A 50 17.38 18.64 -9.27
CA ASN A 50 16.13 18.06 -9.73
C ASN A 50 16.31 16.60 -10.15
N ALA A 51 16.89 15.80 -9.24
CA ALA A 51 17.00 14.35 -9.38
C ALA A 51 15.84 13.61 -8.72
N HIS A 52 15.23 12.66 -9.43
CA HIS A 52 14.01 11.98 -8.97
C HIS A 52 14.03 10.46 -9.16
N CYS A 53 13.40 9.72 -8.24
CA CYS A 53 12.99 8.35 -8.54
C CYS A 53 11.79 8.36 -9.50
N VAL A 54 11.69 7.32 -10.34
CA VAL A 54 10.55 7.14 -11.27
C VAL A 54 9.39 6.37 -10.65
N THR A 55 9.59 5.84 -9.44
CA THR A 55 8.61 5.11 -8.65
C THR A 55 9.05 5.11 -7.19
N ALA A 56 8.12 5.12 -6.24
CA ALA A 56 8.41 5.27 -4.82
C ALA A 56 8.02 4.01 -4.02
N ALA A 57 8.90 3.02 -4.02
CA ALA A 57 8.99 1.93 -3.04
C ALA A 57 10.31 1.18 -3.32
N CYS A 58 10.92 0.56 -2.29
CA CYS A 58 12.28 0.03 -2.40
C CYS A 58 12.48 -0.88 -3.62
N SER A 59 11.73 -2.00 -3.72
CA SER A 59 11.89 -2.96 -4.82
C SER A 59 11.65 -2.39 -6.22
N PRO A 60 10.50 -1.74 -6.52
CA PRO A 60 10.28 -1.21 -7.87
C PRO A 60 11.30 -0.12 -8.22
N SER A 61 11.69 0.75 -7.27
CA SER A 61 12.66 1.82 -7.56
C SER A 61 14.07 1.28 -7.79
N ARG A 62 14.50 0.31 -6.99
CA ARG A 62 15.78 -0.39 -7.18
C ARG A 62 15.79 -1.13 -8.51
N ALA A 63 14.69 -1.78 -8.91
CA ALA A 63 14.61 -2.43 -10.22
C ALA A 63 14.76 -1.39 -11.35
N SER A 64 14.12 -0.23 -11.23
CA SER A 64 14.27 0.85 -12.20
C SER A 64 15.71 1.39 -12.26
N LEU A 65 16.34 1.66 -11.12
CA LEU A 65 17.74 2.07 -11.03
C LEU A 65 18.69 1.05 -11.68
N MET A 66 18.50 -0.24 -11.38
CA MET A 66 19.38 -1.30 -11.83
C MET A 66 19.21 -1.64 -13.32
N THR A 67 18.10 -1.29 -13.95
CA THR A 67 17.78 -1.70 -15.34
C THR A 67 17.62 -0.54 -16.32
N GLY A 68 17.43 0.69 -15.84
CA GLY A 68 17.10 1.83 -16.70
C GLY A 68 15.68 1.78 -17.29
N LEU A 69 14.77 1.01 -16.67
CA LEU A 69 13.41 0.75 -17.15
C LEU A 69 12.34 1.18 -16.12
N TYR A 70 11.11 1.40 -16.58
CA TYR A 70 9.95 1.65 -15.71
C TYR A 70 9.33 0.34 -15.15
N PRO A 71 8.58 0.40 -14.04
CA PRO A 71 7.85 -0.74 -13.47
C PRO A 71 7.00 -1.55 -14.44
N ALA A 72 6.34 -0.88 -15.38
CA ALA A 72 5.55 -1.52 -16.43
C ALA A 72 6.37 -2.46 -17.32
N GLN A 73 7.67 -2.22 -17.46
CA GLN A 73 8.58 -2.92 -18.36
C GLN A 73 9.36 -4.02 -17.66
N HIS A 74 9.90 -3.74 -16.46
CA HIS A 74 10.65 -4.74 -15.71
C HIS A 74 9.76 -5.65 -14.84
N GLY A 75 8.47 -5.32 -14.69
CA GLY A 75 7.45 -6.16 -14.03
C GLY A 75 7.45 -6.14 -12.50
N VAL A 76 8.51 -5.60 -11.87
CA VAL A 76 8.55 -5.38 -10.41
C VAL A 76 7.75 -4.12 -10.08
N LYS A 77 6.46 -4.29 -9.75
CA LYS A 77 5.51 -3.18 -9.53
C LYS A 77 5.20 -2.87 -8.07
N SER A 78 5.57 -3.77 -7.16
CA SER A 78 5.25 -3.70 -5.73
C SER A 78 6.44 -4.16 -4.89
N LEU A 79 6.47 -3.76 -3.61
CA LEU A 79 7.50 -4.15 -2.65
C LEU A 79 7.62 -5.68 -2.52
N ILE A 80 8.82 -6.26 -2.61
CA ILE A 80 9.02 -7.70 -2.37
C ILE A 80 9.13 -7.92 -0.85
N PHE A 81 8.67 -9.05 -0.34
CA PHE A 81 8.86 -9.43 1.07
C PHE A 81 9.58 -10.78 1.12
N CYS A 82 10.38 -11.00 2.16
CA CYS A 82 10.97 -12.29 2.49
C CYS A 82 9.88 -13.37 2.65
N ASP A 83 10.08 -14.53 2.04
CA ASP A 83 9.05 -15.57 1.92
C ASP A 83 8.63 -16.16 3.27
N ASP A 84 7.40 -15.86 3.68
CA ASP A 84 6.56 -16.82 4.39
C ASP A 84 5.87 -17.68 3.30
N PRO A 85 6.26 -18.95 3.12
CA PRO A 85 5.63 -19.79 2.11
C PRO A 85 4.15 -20.04 2.39
N ASN A 86 3.64 -19.77 3.60
CA ASN A 86 2.21 -19.83 3.91
C ASN A 86 1.46 -18.55 3.51
N ALA A 87 2.19 -17.46 3.26
CA ALA A 87 1.66 -16.17 2.88
C ALA A 87 1.40 -16.12 1.37
N LYS A 88 0.26 -16.68 0.93
CA LYS A 88 -0.16 -16.73 -0.49
C LYS A 88 -0.05 -15.38 -1.24
N TRP A 89 -0.26 -14.26 -0.54
CA TRP A 89 -0.14 -12.90 -1.09
C TRP A 89 1.30 -12.45 -1.44
N GLN A 90 2.33 -13.12 -0.93
CA GLN A 90 3.73 -12.80 -1.23
C GLN A 90 4.15 -13.49 -2.52
N ARG A 91 3.64 -14.69 -2.78
CA ARG A 91 3.90 -15.46 -4.02
C ARG A 91 3.45 -14.73 -5.29
N SER A 92 2.48 -13.82 -5.20
CA SER A 92 2.02 -12.99 -6.32
C SER A 92 2.88 -11.77 -6.60
N ARG A 93 3.92 -11.50 -5.79
CA ARG A 93 4.85 -10.37 -6.00
C ARG A 93 6.03 -10.81 -6.85
N ALA A 94 6.20 -10.14 -7.99
CA ALA A 94 7.24 -10.43 -8.96
C ALA A 94 8.64 -10.04 -8.43
N GLN A 95 9.62 -10.91 -8.66
CA GLN A 95 11.05 -10.60 -8.52
C GLN A 95 11.56 -9.97 -9.82
N LEU A 96 12.74 -9.36 -9.78
CA LEU A 96 13.40 -8.98 -11.03
C LEU A 96 13.77 -10.24 -11.80
N SER A 97 13.32 -10.34 -13.06
CA SER A 97 13.73 -11.44 -13.93
C SER A 97 15.23 -11.37 -14.21
N PRO A 98 15.99 -12.46 -14.06
CA PRO A 98 17.40 -12.50 -14.40
C PRO A 98 17.67 -12.34 -15.91
N ASP A 99 16.64 -12.52 -16.75
CA ASP A 99 16.75 -12.33 -18.21
C ASP A 99 16.74 -10.84 -18.62
N ILE A 100 16.40 -9.93 -17.71
CA ILE A 100 16.43 -8.49 -17.97
C ILE A 100 17.85 -7.97 -17.70
N PRO A 101 18.51 -7.33 -18.67
CA PRO A 101 19.80 -6.71 -18.46
C PRO A 101 19.74 -5.70 -17.31
N ASN A 102 20.63 -5.88 -16.35
CA ASN A 102 20.83 -4.99 -15.22
C ASN A 102 22.27 -4.43 -15.23
N ILE A 103 22.55 -3.48 -14.35
CA ILE A 103 23.83 -2.79 -14.23
C ILE A 103 25.05 -3.72 -14.22
N ALA A 104 24.97 -4.85 -13.51
CA ALA A 104 26.08 -5.80 -13.47
C ALA A 104 26.29 -6.50 -14.81
N SER A 105 25.23 -7.08 -15.38
CA SER A 105 25.31 -7.71 -16.70
C SER A 105 25.75 -6.74 -17.80
N VAL A 106 25.33 -5.46 -17.73
CA VAL A 106 25.66 -4.45 -18.73
C VAL A 106 27.11 -4.00 -18.61
N LEU A 107 27.61 -3.72 -17.40
CA LEU A 107 29.00 -3.30 -17.20
C LEU A 107 29.99 -4.46 -17.40
N ALA A 108 29.58 -5.71 -17.14
CA ALA A 108 30.39 -6.89 -17.42
C ALA A 108 30.76 -6.99 -18.92
N GLU A 109 29.89 -6.55 -19.83
CA GLU A 109 30.17 -6.50 -21.28
C GLU A 109 31.30 -5.52 -21.64
N ALA A 110 31.56 -4.52 -20.79
CA ALA A 110 32.72 -3.64 -20.88
C ALA A 110 33.98 -4.16 -20.14
N GLY A 111 33.88 -5.35 -19.51
CA GLY A 111 34.96 -6.00 -18.79
C GLY A 111 35.08 -5.62 -17.31
N TYR A 112 34.05 -5.00 -16.73
CA TYR A 112 34.05 -4.63 -15.32
C TYR A 112 33.85 -5.85 -14.40
N HIS A 113 34.55 -5.87 -13.27
CA HIS A 113 34.21 -6.74 -12.14
C HIS A 113 33.15 -6.05 -11.27
N VAL A 114 31.91 -6.55 -11.30
CA VAL A 114 30.80 -5.89 -10.61
C VAL A 114 30.47 -6.58 -9.28
N VAL A 115 30.47 -5.78 -8.22
CA VAL A 115 30.35 -6.22 -6.83
C VAL A 115 29.23 -5.44 -6.14
N LEU A 116 28.39 -6.14 -5.37
CA LEU A 116 27.31 -5.53 -4.59
C LEU A 116 27.54 -5.80 -3.10
N LYS A 117 27.74 -4.76 -2.30
CA LYS A 117 27.81 -4.84 -0.84
C LYS A 117 26.57 -4.15 -0.28
N GLY A 118 25.59 -4.92 0.20
CA GLY A 118 24.40 -4.35 0.83
C GLY A 118 23.06 -4.86 0.32
N LYS A 119 22.04 -4.04 0.52
CA LYS A 119 20.64 -4.33 0.19
C LYS A 119 20.44 -4.47 -1.32
N PHE A 120 19.87 -5.60 -1.76
CA PHE A 120 19.50 -5.85 -3.16
C PHE A 120 17.99 -5.62 -3.36
N HIS A 121 17.16 -6.31 -2.57
CA HIS A 121 15.71 -6.19 -2.49
C HIS A 121 14.93 -6.51 -3.79
N LEU A 122 15.50 -7.36 -4.65
CA LEU A 122 14.98 -7.72 -5.96
C LEU A 122 14.82 -9.23 -6.19
N SER A 123 15.28 -10.05 -5.25
CA SER A 123 15.17 -11.52 -5.27
C SER A 123 14.77 -12.06 -3.89
N ARG A 124 14.56 -13.36 -3.83
CA ARG A 124 14.26 -14.16 -2.65
C ARG A 124 15.41 -15.09 -2.31
N PRO A 125 15.51 -15.55 -1.06
CA PRO A 125 16.53 -16.51 -0.68
C PRO A 125 16.34 -17.84 -1.41
N VAL A 126 17.44 -18.44 -1.86
CA VAL A 126 17.43 -19.73 -2.55
C VAL A 126 17.36 -20.91 -1.59
N SER A 127 17.79 -20.73 -0.34
CA SER A 127 17.81 -21.78 0.68
C SER A 127 16.46 -21.90 1.39
N TYR A 128 16.08 -23.12 1.76
CA TYR A 128 14.82 -23.45 2.44
C TYR A 128 15.06 -24.29 3.69
N ASP A 129 14.51 -23.84 4.82
CA ASP A 129 14.50 -24.59 6.08
C ASP A 129 13.20 -25.40 6.17
N GLY A 130 13.32 -26.73 6.19
CA GLY A 130 12.17 -27.64 6.26
C GLY A 130 11.52 -27.72 7.65
N GLU A 131 12.24 -27.38 8.72
CA GLU A 131 11.72 -27.37 10.09
C GLU A 131 10.97 -26.07 10.37
N GLU A 132 11.59 -24.93 10.03
CA GLU A 132 10.95 -23.61 10.15
C GLU A 132 9.93 -23.35 9.02
N GLN A 133 9.88 -24.23 8.02
CA GLN A 133 9.09 -24.12 6.80
C GLN A 133 9.20 -22.73 6.17
N ARG A 134 10.41 -22.21 5.97
CA ARG A 134 10.63 -20.88 5.38
C ARG A 134 11.94 -20.77 4.60
N HIS A 135 12.01 -19.82 3.68
CA HIS A 135 13.26 -19.50 3.00
C HIS A 135 14.14 -18.60 3.86
N TYR A 136 15.45 -18.72 3.72
CA TYR A 136 16.42 -17.91 4.46
C TYR A 136 17.66 -17.62 3.63
N TRP A 137 18.28 -16.46 3.86
CA TRP A 137 19.50 -16.06 3.18
C TRP A 137 20.73 -16.79 3.74
N SER A 138 21.65 -17.14 2.86
CA SER A 138 22.81 -17.98 3.15
C SER A 138 23.94 -17.72 2.15
N ASP A 139 25.13 -18.28 2.40
CA ASP A 139 26.24 -18.18 1.45
C ASP A 139 25.93 -18.83 0.10
N ALA A 140 24.90 -19.69 -0.01
CA ALA A 140 24.44 -20.26 -1.29
C ALA A 140 23.81 -19.20 -2.22
N ASP A 141 23.38 -18.06 -1.67
CA ASP A 141 22.84 -16.96 -2.47
C ASP A 141 23.93 -16.17 -3.19
N ILE A 142 25.19 -16.22 -2.72
CA ILE A 142 26.33 -15.53 -3.36
C ILE A 142 26.57 -16.05 -4.79
N PRO A 143 26.81 -17.36 -5.02
CA PRO A 143 26.97 -17.87 -6.39
C PRO A 143 25.70 -17.71 -7.22
N PHE A 144 24.51 -17.76 -6.61
CA PHE A 144 23.25 -17.49 -7.33
C PHE A 144 23.19 -16.05 -7.86
N MET A 145 23.56 -15.06 -7.04
CA MET A 145 23.62 -13.65 -7.44
C MET A 145 24.64 -13.42 -8.55
N ALA A 146 25.80 -14.08 -8.48
CA ALA A 146 26.82 -14.02 -9.51
C ALA A 146 26.34 -14.64 -10.83
N GLU A 147 25.73 -15.83 -10.80
CA GLU A 147 25.28 -16.56 -11.99
C GLU A 147 24.05 -15.91 -12.64
N ARG A 148 23.09 -15.45 -11.84
CA ARG A 148 21.78 -14.99 -12.33
C ARG A 148 21.69 -13.50 -12.58
N TYR A 149 22.43 -12.69 -11.83
CA TYR A 149 22.36 -11.24 -11.92
C TYR A 149 23.69 -10.58 -12.30
N GLY A 150 24.82 -11.30 -12.20
CA GLY A 150 26.15 -10.79 -12.53
C GLY A 150 26.90 -10.12 -11.38
N PHE A 151 26.35 -10.15 -10.15
CA PHE A 151 27.03 -9.60 -8.98
C PHE A 151 27.98 -10.64 -8.37
N HIS A 152 29.28 -10.52 -8.67
CA HIS A 152 30.28 -11.56 -8.35
C HIS A 152 30.55 -11.73 -6.85
N GLU A 153 30.26 -10.70 -6.06
CA GLU A 153 30.34 -10.75 -4.60
C GLU A 153 29.10 -10.07 -4.00
N TRP A 154 28.54 -10.70 -2.97
CA TRP A 154 27.43 -10.18 -2.20
C TRP A 154 27.46 -10.64 -0.74
N ASN A 155 26.76 -9.92 0.14
CA ASN A 155 26.79 -10.09 1.59
C ASN A 155 25.40 -10.46 2.12
N PRO A 156 24.93 -11.70 1.94
CA PRO A 156 23.69 -12.14 2.57
C PRO A 156 23.78 -12.01 4.10
N PRO A 157 22.67 -11.79 4.82
CA PRO A 157 21.30 -11.67 4.32
C PRO A 157 21.00 -10.36 3.57
N ASP A 158 20.00 -10.40 2.66
CA ASP A 158 19.36 -9.20 2.11
C ASP A 158 18.44 -8.55 3.16
N MET A 159 18.15 -7.27 2.98
CA MET A 159 17.33 -6.45 3.88
C MET A 159 15.96 -6.16 3.26
N SER A 160 15.27 -7.25 2.89
CA SER A 160 14.01 -7.22 2.14
C SER A 160 12.75 -7.31 3.01
N ASP A 161 12.88 -7.43 4.34
CA ASP A 161 11.75 -7.35 5.26
C ASP A 161 11.79 -6.03 6.06
N PRO A 162 10.83 -5.11 5.85
CA PRO A 162 10.82 -3.84 6.55
C PRO A 162 10.43 -3.95 8.04
N VAL A 163 10.00 -5.10 8.58
CA VAL A 163 9.44 -5.14 9.96
C VAL A 163 10.34 -5.76 11.03
N GLY A 164 11.51 -6.31 10.67
CA GLY A 164 12.43 -6.95 11.63
C GLY A 164 13.47 -6.01 12.23
N LEU A 165 13.73 -6.12 13.55
CA LEU A 165 14.86 -5.44 14.21
C LEU A 165 16.21 -5.87 13.62
N SER A 166 16.26 -7.08 13.08
CA SER A 166 17.38 -7.69 12.35
C SER A 166 17.72 -7.01 11.04
N ASP A 167 16.83 -6.19 10.50
CA ASP A 167 16.94 -5.60 9.16
C ASP A 167 17.32 -4.11 9.22
N MET A 168 17.49 -3.59 10.44
CA MET A 168 17.83 -2.19 10.71
C MET A 168 19.25 -1.89 10.24
N GLY A 169 19.41 -0.80 9.48
CA GLY A 169 20.69 -0.30 9.01
C GLY A 169 21.62 0.15 10.13
N GLY A 170 21.06 0.68 11.22
CA GLY A 170 21.81 1.21 12.35
C GLY A 170 21.41 0.57 13.69
N GLY A 171 21.81 1.23 14.78
CA GLY A 171 21.56 0.78 16.15
C GLY A 171 22.40 -0.45 16.54
N ILE A 172 21.84 -1.36 17.35
CA ILE A 172 22.49 -2.59 17.81
C ILE A 172 22.76 -3.53 16.64
N THR A 173 21.85 -3.64 15.67
CA THR A 173 22.05 -4.57 14.55
C THR A 173 23.11 -4.03 13.60
N ASN A 174 23.10 -2.72 13.29
CA ASN A 174 24.11 -2.02 12.48
C ASN A 174 24.42 -2.75 11.16
N ASN A 175 23.41 -3.05 10.34
CA ASN A 175 23.64 -3.71 9.05
C ASN A 175 24.52 -2.89 8.10
N ASP A 176 24.50 -1.55 8.17
CA ASP A 176 25.35 -0.72 7.33
C ASP A 176 26.84 -0.95 7.62
N GLY A 177 27.21 -1.00 8.91
CA GLY A 177 28.57 -1.36 9.32
C GLY A 177 28.99 -2.76 8.84
N ARG A 178 28.06 -3.73 8.85
CA ARG A 178 28.32 -5.08 8.30
C ARG A 178 28.74 -5.05 6.84
N TYR A 179 28.13 -4.19 6.02
CA TYR A 179 28.46 -4.07 4.60
C TYR A 179 29.72 -3.24 4.35
N VAL A 180 29.98 -2.24 5.20
CA VAL A 180 31.06 -1.27 5.01
C VAL A 180 32.39 -1.77 5.55
N ASP A 181 32.47 -2.13 6.84
CA ASP A 181 33.72 -2.41 7.55
C ASP A 181 33.67 -3.65 8.46
N GLY A 182 32.56 -4.39 8.48
CA GLY A 182 32.41 -5.60 9.28
C GLY A 182 32.12 -5.36 10.78
N THR A 183 31.77 -4.14 11.19
CA THR A 183 31.45 -3.79 12.59
C THR A 183 29.98 -4.06 13.01
N GLY A 184 29.21 -4.75 12.16
CA GLY A 184 27.77 -4.97 12.34
C GLY A 184 27.39 -6.40 12.75
N THR A 185 26.10 -6.67 12.92
CA THR A 185 25.58 -8.02 13.14
C THR A 185 24.65 -8.43 12.02
N ALA A 186 24.75 -9.69 11.57
CA ALA A 186 23.96 -10.20 10.46
C ALA A 186 22.61 -10.74 10.96
N ALA A 187 21.54 -9.97 10.79
CA ALA A 187 20.17 -10.40 11.11
C ALA A 187 20.01 -11.10 12.49
N GLY A 188 20.69 -10.59 13.52
CA GLY A 188 20.67 -11.16 14.87
C GLY A 188 21.53 -12.41 15.10
N LYS A 189 22.32 -12.86 14.11
CA LYS A 189 23.34 -13.91 14.25
C LYS A 189 24.74 -13.28 14.27
N HIS A 190 25.56 -13.70 15.23
CA HIS A 190 26.94 -13.25 15.36
C HIS A 190 27.83 -14.04 14.37
N MET A 191 28.36 -13.35 13.37
CA MET A 191 29.47 -13.83 12.54
C MET A 191 30.77 -13.30 13.15
N PRO A 192 31.88 -14.06 13.15
CA PRO A 192 33.17 -13.54 13.57
C PRO A 192 33.53 -12.26 12.80
N GLU A 193 34.02 -11.25 13.52
CA GLU A 193 34.31 -9.92 12.96
C GLU A 193 35.31 -10.00 11.79
N ASP A 194 36.29 -10.89 11.86
CA ASP A 194 37.27 -11.09 10.79
C ASP A 194 36.66 -11.72 9.53
N GLU A 195 35.70 -12.62 9.68
CA GLU A 195 34.92 -13.18 8.57
C GLU A 195 34.03 -12.10 7.93
N GLN A 196 33.37 -11.28 8.75
CA GLN A 196 32.51 -10.21 8.27
C GLN A 196 33.31 -9.12 7.55
N PHE A 197 34.45 -8.71 8.11
CA PHE A 197 35.36 -7.75 7.49
C PHE A 197 35.81 -8.21 6.11
N ARG A 198 36.19 -9.50 5.95
CA ARG A 198 36.60 -10.04 4.63
C ARG A 198 35.52 -9.96 3.57
N LYS A 199 34.24 -9.87 3.95
CA LYS A 199 33.14 -9.70 3.00
C LYS A 199 32.84 -8.21 2.72
N SER A 200 33.39 -7.25 3.47
CA SER A 200 33.02 -5.83 3.46
C SER A 200 33.52 -5.03 2.24
N ALA A 201 32.97 -3.83 2.03
CA ALA A 201 33.39 -2.89 1.00
C ALA A 201 34.82 -2.36 1.24
N VAL A 202 35.17 -2.04 2.49
CA VAL A 202 36.54 -1.59 2.85
C VAL A 202 37.56 -2.68 2.55
N HIS A 203 37.27 -3.93 2.89
CA HIS A 203 38.17 -5.05 2.56
C HIS A 203 38.35 -5.25 1.05
N PHE A 204 37.26 -5.14 0.27
CA PHE A 204 37.33 -5.20 -1.18
C PHE A 204 38.28 -4.14 -1.75
N LEU A 205 38.14 -2.87 -1.31
CA LEU A 205 39.01 -1.78 -1.75
C LEU A 205 40.48 -2.00 -1.33
N ASN A 206 40.72 -2.49 -0.12
CA ASN A 206 42.08 -2.77 0.39
C ASN A 206 42.76 -3.96 -0.30
N SER A 207 41.99 -4.86 -0.91
CA SER A 207 42.49 -6.08 -1.54
C SER A 207 42.46 -6.02 -3.07
N TYR A 208 42.00 -4.91 -3.62
CA TYR A 208 41.94 -4.70 -5.06
C TYR A 208 43.35 -4.62 -5.65
N ASP A 209 43.61 -5.48 -6.65
CA ASP A 209 44.94 -5.68 -7.23
C ASP A 209 45.15 -4.94 -8.57
N GLY A 210 44.10 -4.33 -9.12
CA GLY A 210 44.17 -3.58 -10.37
C GLY A 210 44.02 -4.41 -11.66
N ASP A 211 43.71 -5.71 -11.60
CA ASP A 211 43.63 -6.57 -12.81
C ASP A 211 42.51 -6.13 -13.77
N LYS A 212 41.35 -5.73 -13.23
CA LYS A 212 40.17 -5.29 -14.00
C LYS A 212 39.51 -4.09 -13.34
N PRO A 213 38.99 -3.10 -14.10
CA PRO A 213 38.21 -2.03 -13.50
C PRO A 213 37.02 -2.61 -12.75
N PHE A 214 36.74 -2.08 -11.56
CA PHE A 214 35.61 -2.55 -10.75
C PHE A 214 34.41 -1.63 -10.88
N CYS A 215 33.23 -2.19 -10.65
CA CYS A 215 32.03 -1.44 -10.24
C CYS A 215 31.59 -1.93 -8.86
N LEU A 216 31.84 -1.15 -7.83
CA LEU A 216 31.48 -1.46 -6.45
C LEU A 216 30.19 -0.72 -6.11
N ILE A 217 29.13 -1.46 -5.82
CA ILE A 217 27.85 -0.91 -5.38
C ILE A 217 27.76 -1.09 -3.86
N VAL A 218 27.82 0.00 -3.11
CA VAL A 218 27.60 0.03 -1.67
C VAL A 218 26.16 0.49 -1.43
N SER A 219 25.28 -0.45 -1.06
CA SER A 219 23.85 -0.21 -0.92
C SER A 219 23.39 -0.33 0.53
N LEU A 220 23.33 0.81 1.20
CA LEU A 220 23.04 0.96 2.63
C LEU A 220 21.53 1.06 2.90
N VAL A 221 21.16 0.75 4.13
CA VAL A 221 19.77 0.64 4.61
C VAL A 221 19.31 1.94 5.26
N ASN A 222 20.14 2.64 6.03
CA ASN A 222 19.69 3.92 6.58
C ASN A 222 19.52 4.98 5.49
N PRO A 223 18.60 5.95 5.68
CA PRO A 223 17.76 6.22 6.87
C PRO A 223 16.41 5.46 6.96
N HIS A 224 16.20 4.34 6.24
CA HIS A 224 14.96 3.55 6.28
C HIS A 224 14.48 3.17 7.70
N ASP A 225 15.40 3.09 8.66
CA ASP A 225 15.14 2.81 10.08
C ASP A 225 14.21 3.83 10.76
N VAL A 226 13.94 4.98 10.12
CA VAL A 226 12.99 6.00 10.59
C VAL A 226 11.60 5.40 10.92
N GLN A 227 11.19 4.36 10.20
CA GLN A 227 9.95 3.62 10.43
C GLN A 227 9.81 3.07 11.86
N ALA A 228 10.93 2.86 12.57
CA ALA A 228 10.96 2.38 13.94
C ALA A 228 10.46 3.42 14.95
N TYR A 229 10.34 4.70 14.56
CA TYR A 229 9.86 5.77 15.43
C TYR A 229 8.37 6.13 15.20
N PRO A 230 7.56 6.29 16.27
CA PRO A 230 7.85 5.92 17.65
C PRO A 230 7.80 4.40 17.86
N GLY A 231 7.25 3.65 16.91
CA GLY A 231 7.13 2.19 16.97
C GLY A 231 6.03 1.70 17.91
N ARG A 232 5.22 0.73 17.44
CA ARG A 232 4.30 -0.05 18.29
C ARG A 232 4.44 -1.57 18.13
N GLY A 233 5.08 -2.04 17.07
CA GLY A 233 5.21 -3.46 16.77
C GLY A 233 6.35 -4.10 17.55
N VAL A 234 6.05 -5.07 18.40
CA VAL A 234 6.92 -5.67 19.44
C VAL A 234 7.00 -4.81 20.71
N GLN A 235 5.91 -4.71 21.47
CA GLN A 235 6.09 -4.49 22.90
C GLN A 235 6.66 -5.79 23.48
N ASN A 236 7.90 -5.77 23.96
CA ASN A 236 8.35 -6.82 24.85
C ASN A 236 7.40 -6.80 26.07
N PRO A 237 6.63 -7.86 26.35
CA PRO A 237 5.68 -7.86 27.47
C PRO A 237 6.36 -7.64 28.83
N VAL A 238 7.69 -7.76 28.89
CA VAL A 238 8.54 -7.52 30.07
C VAL A 238 9.12 -6.10 30.09
N LYS A 239 9.26 -5.40 28.94
CA LYS A 239 9.84 -4.05 28.85
C LYS A 239 8.99 -3.15 27.95
N ARG A 240 8.46 -2.05 28.50
CA ARG A 240 7.68 -1.01 27.79
C ARG A 240 8.46 -0.22 26.70
N GLN A 241 9.52 -0.79 26.15
CA GLN A 241 10.40 -0.15 25.17
C GLN A 241 9.72 -0.08 23.80
N THR A 242 9.98 1.02 23.11
CA THR A 242 9.61 1.28 21.71
C THR A 242 10.48 0.47 20.74
N VAL A 243 10.15 0.49 19.45
CA VAL A 243 10.90 -0.28 18.43
C VAL A 243 12.29 0.32 18.20
N PHE A 244 12.39 1.65 18.08
CA PHE A 244 13.69 2.30 17.93
C PHE A 244 14.60 2.06 19.16
N GLU A 245 14.06 2.07 20.38
CA GLU A 245 14.83 1.71 21.59
C GLU A 245 15.31 0.25 21.59
N GLN A 246 14.48 -0.68 21.11
CA GLN A 246 14.88 -2.09 20.95
C GLN A 246 15.94 -2.27 19.87
N ALA A 247 15.88 -1.46 18.81
CA ALA A 247 16.93 -1.38 17.81
C ALA A 247 18.21 -0.72 18.36
N GLY A 248 18.21 -0.19 19.59
CA GLY A 248 19.40 0.36 20.25
C GLY A 248 19.58 1.86 20.15
N TYR A 249 18.67 2.57 19.49
CA TYR A 249 18.68 4.02 19.41
C TYR A 249 18.23 4.65 20.72
N LYS A 250 18.82 5.79 21.09
CA LYS A 250 18.41 6.54 22.27
C LYS A 250 17.79 7.86 21.87
N LEU A 251 16.73 8.24 22.60
CA LEU A 251 16.03 9.49 22.34
C LEU A 251 16.95 10.71 22.50
N GLU A 252 17.87 10.68 23.47
CA GLU A 252 18.85 11.75 23.75
C GLU A 252 19.78 12.05 22.56
N ASP A 253 19.99 11.09 21.66
CA ASP A 253 20.88 11.24 20.50
C ASP A 253 20.30 12.19 19.43
N PHE A 254 18.97 12.39 19.43
CA PHE A 254 18.29 13.15 18.38
C PHE A 254 17.23 14.14 18.87
N GLU A 255 16.68 14.01 20.08
CA GLU A 255 15.56 14.84 20.54
C GLU A 255 15.87 16.34 20.64
N ASN A 256 17.14 16.71 20.72
CA ASN A 256 17.60 18.10 20.81
C ASN A 256 18.19 18.62 19.49
N LEU A 257 18.13 17.85 18.39
CA LEU A 257 18.56 18.35 17.09
C LEU A 257 17.69 19.56 16.68
N PRO A 258 18.28 20.58 16.03
CA PRO A 258 17.59 21.81 15.64
C PRO A 258 16.68 21.59 14.40
N ILE A 259 16.10 20.40 14.27
CA ILE A 259 15.17 20.05 13.18
C ILE A 259 13.75 20.29 13.68
N ASP A 260 12.98 21.08 12.92
CA ASP A 260 11.56 21.30 13.17
C ASP A 260 10.69 20.58 12.11
N LEU A 261 9.38 20.72 12.22
CA LEU A 261 8.40 20.12 11.33
C LEU A 261 8.38 20.81 9.96
N PRO A 262 8.10 20.05 8.88
CA PRO A 262 7.91 20.65 7.56
C PRO A 262 6.68 21.57 7.54
N PRO A 263 6.65 22.60 6.66
CA PRO A 263 5.55 23.57 6.60
C PRO A 263 4.16 22.95 6.38
N THR A 264 4.09 21.82 5.69
CA THR A 264 2.85 21.11 5.33
C THR A 264 2.38 20.11 6.38
N VAL A 265 2.99 20.06 7.58
CA VAL A 265 2.63 19.08 8.62
C VAL A 265 1.15 19.12 9.03
N ASP A 266 0.51 20.30 8.96
CA ASP A 266 -0.88 20.51 9.37
C ASP A 266 -1.87 20.58 8.20
N GLU A 267 -1.40 20.24 7.01
CA GLU A 267 -2.21 20.28 5.80
C GLU A 267 -3.48 19.41 5.90
N ASP A 268 -4.57 19.94 5.33
CA ASP A 268 -5.84 19.24 5.24
C ASP A 268 -5.89 18.33 4.01
N LEU A 269 -5.97 17.03 4.27
CA LEU A 269 -6.05 16.00 3.23
C LEU A 269 -7.43 15.89 2.58
N SER A 270 -8.44 16.67 3.01
CA SER A 270 -9.79 16.63 2.43
C SER A 270 -9.87 17.07 0.96
N THR A 271 -8.87 17.82 0.49
CA THR A 271 -8.74 18.28 -0.91
C THR A 271 -7.71 17.47 -1.71
N LYS A 272 -7.17 16.41 -1.10
CA LYS A 272 -6.17 15.51 -1.68
C LYS A 272 -6.79 14.16 -2.04
N PRO A 273 -6.12 13.36 -2.88
CA PRO A 273 -6.55 11.99 -3.16
C PRO A 273 -6.83 11.22 -1.87
N THR A 274 -7.96 10.52 -1.83
CA THR A 274 -8.43 9.82 -0.61
C THR A 274 -7.41 8.83 -0.06
N VAL A 275 -6.56 8.27 -0.92
CA VAL A 275 -5.48 7.34 -0.54
C VAL A 275 -4.49 7.93 0.46
N HIS A 276 -4.22 9.23 0.43
CA HIS A 276 -3.34 9.89 1.40
C HIS A 276 -3.90 9.78 2.81
N SER A 277 -5.18 10.10 2.99
CA SER A 277 -5.85 10.00 4.28
C SER A 277 -5.93 8.55 4.78
N ALA A 278 -6.18 7.59 3.87
CA ALA A 278 -6.22 6.16 4.17
C ALA A 278 -4.84 5.64 4.60
N PHE A 279 -3.79 6.08 3.91
CA PHE A 279 -2.42 5.69 4.21
C PHE A 279 -1.92 6.31 5.53
N ARG A 280 -2.22 7.58 5.81
CA ARG A 280 -1.95 8.19 7.13
C ARG A 280 -2.56 7.37 8.26
N ARG A 281 -3.83 6.97 8.10
CA ARG A 281 -4.53 6.15 9.11
C ARG A 281 -3.86 4.79 9.28
N PHE A 282 -3.42 4.18 8.19
CA PHE A 282 -2.69 2.92 8.22
C PHE A 282 -1.37 3.05 8.99
N THR A 283 -0.54 4.05 8.68
CA THR A 283 0.74 4.24 9.37
C THR A 283 0.55 4.60 10.85
N GLU A 284 -0.49 5.36 11.21
CA GLU A 284 -0.83 5.63 12.62
C GLU A 284 -1.19 4.35 13.41
N ILE A 285 -1.80 3.36 12.75
CA ILE A 285 -2.15 2.08 13.36
C ILE A 285 -0.91 1.19 13.52
N VAL A 286 -0.10 1.06 12.46
CA VAL A 286 1.03 0.12 12.41
C VAL A 286 2.28 0.71 13.06
N GLY A 287 2.70 1.91 12.66
CA GLY A 287 3.91 2.58 13.14
C GLY A 287 3.71 3.40 14.42
N GLY A 288 2.48 3.49 14.93
CA GLY A 288 2.12 4.27 16.11
C GLY A 288 1.65 5.70 15.79
N ASN A 289 0.89 6.28 16.72
CA ASN A 289 0.22 7.56 16.49
C ASN A 289 1.15 8.78 16.59
N MET A 290 0.93 9.73 15.70
CA MET A 290 1.65 11.01 15.59
C MET A 290 0.77 12.19 15.99
N ARG A 291 -0.08 12.04 17.01
CA ARG A 291 -1.00 13.12 17.46
C ARG A 291 -0.30 14.19 18.30
N ASN A 292 0.87 13.89 18.84
CA ASN A 292 1.63 14.75 19.73
C ASN A 292 2.74 15.46 18.93
N ARG A 293 2.86 16.80 19.07
CA ARG A 293 3.87 17.61 18.39
C ARG A 293 5.32 17.21 18.71
N THR A 294 5.61 16.87 19.95
CA THR A 294 6.94 16.36 20.35
C THR A 294 7.27 15.07 19.59
N ARG A 295 6.31 14.15 19.44
CA ARG A 295 6.54 12.93 18.63
C ARG A 295 6.76 13.23 17.16
N GLN A 296 5.98 14.14 16.59
CA GLN A 296 6.16 14.53 15.19
C GLN A 296 7.56 15.13 14.99
N ARG A 297 8.00 16.05 15.87
CA ARG A 297 9.34 16.65 15.81
C ARG A 297 10.43 15.60 15.97
N ASN A 298 10.26 14.71 16.93
CA ASN A 298 11.22 13.64 17.17
C ASN A 298 11.29 12.64 16.02
N TYR A 299 10.22 12.43 15.25
CA TYR A 299 10.30 11.66 13.99
C TYR A 299 11.18 12.37 12.95
N ALA A 300 10.96 13.67 12.72
CA ALA A 300 11.78 14.46 11.79
C ALA A 300 13.25 14.54 12.23
N ARG A 301 13.50 14.68 13.53
CA ARG A 301 14.85 14.66 14.13
C ARG A 301 15.50 13.29 14.03
N PHE A 302 14.74 12.21 14.26
CA PHE A 302 15.26 10.85 14.14
C PHE A 302 15.67 10.56 12.69
N TYR A 303 14.87 10.97 11.71
CA TYR A 303 15.24 10.89 10.30
C TYR A 303 16.57 11.59 10.00
N ALA A 304 16.72 12.86 10.43
CA ALA A 304 17.97 13.61 10.23
C ALA A 304 19.18 12.96 10.94
N TYR A 305 18.97 12.44 12.15
CA TYR A 305 19.98 11.66 12.87
C TYR A 305 20.43 10.43 12.07
N LEU A 306 19.50 9.66 11.50
CA LEU A 306 19.82 8.48 10.70
C LEU A 306 20.57 8.84 9.40
N CYS A 307 20.22 9.95 8.74
CA CYS A 307 20.99 10.48 7.61
C CYS A 307 22.45 10.75 8.00
N ARG A 308 22.68 11.33 9.19
CA ARG A 308 24.03 11.54 9.71
C ARG A 308 24.77 10.24 10.01
N GLU A 309 24.08 9.24 10.57
CA GLU A 309 24.72 7.95 10.86
C GLU A 309 25.12 7.18 9.60
N VAL A 310 24.29 7.21 8.54
CA VAL A 310 24.65 6.58 7.27
C VAL A 310 25.77 7.33 6.54
N ASP A 311 25.80 8.66 6.63
CA ASP A 311 26.87 9.48 6.05
C ASP A 311 28.26 9.11 6.63
N ARG A 312 28.35 8.85 7.94
CA ARG A 312 29.58 8.33 8.57
C ARG A 312 30.02 6.96 8.04
N GLN A 313 29.09 6.12 7.61
CA GLN A 313 29.44 4.84 6.97
C GLN A 313 29.98 5.07 5.55
N ILE A 314 29.44 6.06 4.85
CA ILE A 314 29.94 6.47 3.53
C ILE A 314 31.37 7.02 3.65
N GLU A 315 31.66 7.84 4.66
CA GLU A 315 33.02 8.37 4.91
C GLU A 315 34.07 7.27 4.96
N LYS A 316 33.80 6.16 5.66
CA LYS A 316 34.75 5.03 5.75
C LYS A 316 35.07 4.41 4.39
N VAL A 317 34.08 4.33 3.49
CA VAL A 317 34.29 3.83 2.12
C VAL A 317 35.15 4.81 1.32
N LEU A 318 34.88 6.11 1.44
CA LEU A 318 35.66 7.16 0.78
C LEU A 318 37.10 7.24 1.34
N ASP A 319 37.28 7.03 2.63
CA ASP A 319 38.60 6.97 3.27
C ASP A 319 39.40 5.76 2.81
N ALA A 320 38.76 4.59 2.66
CA ALA A 320 39.40 3.43 2.07
C ALA A 320 39.78 3.68 0.60
N LEU A 321 38.97 4.41 -0.16
CA LEU A 321 39.29 4.78 -1.54
C LEU A 321 40.55 5.67 -1.60
N ASP A 322 40.65 6.67 -0.74
CA ASP A 322 41.82 7.56 -0.62
C ASP A 322 43.06 6.81 -0.15
N ALA A 323 42.93 5.98 0.88
CA ALA A 323 44.04 5.24 1.46
C ALA A 323 44.70 4.27 0.46
N ASN A 324 43.93 3.78 -0.51
CA ASN A 324 44.42 2.92 -1.60
C ASN A 324 44.79 3.70 -2.87
N GLY A 325 44.73 5.04 -2.86
CA GLY A 325 45.06 5.88 -4.01
C GLY A 325 44.13 5.71 -5.21
N LEU A 326 42.89 5.27 -4.99
CA LEU A 326 41.93 4.94 -6.05
C LEU A 326 41.05 6.12 -6.46
N THR A 327 41.01 7.19 -5.67
CA THR A 327 40.04 8.30 -5.79
C THR A 327 40.06 8.98 -7.15
N GLU A 328 41.25 9.31 -7.68
CA GLU A 328 41.34 9.98 -8.98
C GLU A 328 40.90 9.09 -10.16
N ASN A 329 40.96 7.77 -10.00
CA ASN A 329 40.63 6.80 -11.04
C ASN A 329 39.20 6.24 -10.90
N THR A 330 38.43 6.73 -9.93
CA THR A 330 37.10 6.23 -9.61
C THR A 330 36.05 7.31 -9.84
N LEU A 331 35.04 7.01 -10.65
CA LEU A 331 33.81 7.80 -10.72
C LEU A 331 32.87 7.35 -9.61
N ILE A 332 32.48 8.29 -8.74
CA ILE A 332 31.56 8.02 -7.65
C ILE A 332 30.17 8.54 -8.04
N VAL A 333 29.15 7.68 -7.95
CA VAL A 333 27.74 8.03 -8.13
C VAL A 333 27.02 7.84 -6.81
N ARG A 334 26.61 8.95 -6.17
CA ARG A 334 25.87 8.92 -4.91
C ARG A 334 24.40 9.19 -5.16
N THR A 335 23.52 8.27 -4.73
CA THR A 335 22.07 8.45 -4.84
C THR A 335 21.27 7.70 -3.76
N SER A 336 19.95 7.79 -3.82
CA SER A 336 19.02 7.00 -3.01
C SER A 336 17.97 6.33 -3.89
N ASP A 337 17.34 5.25 -3.43
CA ASP A 337 16.27 4.60 -4.17
C ASP A 337 14.95 5.40 -4.17
N HIS A 338 14.61 6.09 -3.09
CA HIS A 338 13.48 7.02 -3.00
C HIS A 338 13.59 7.90 -1.76
N GLY A 339 12.72 8.88 -1.63
CA GLY A 339 12.65 9.76 -0.47
C GLY A 339 11.79 9.26 0.69
N GLU A 340 11.44 10.19 1.58
CA GLU A 340 10.68 10.01 2.82
C GLU A 340 9.81 11.25 3.10
N LEU A 341 8.51 11.07 3.33
CA LEU A 341 7.59 12.19 3.60
C LEU A 341 7.92 12.97 4.88
N GLY A 342 8.50 12.34 5.92
CA GLY A 342 9.13 13.09 7.00
C GLY A 342 8.18 13.97 7.82
N MET A 343 6.88 13.62 7.91
CA MET A 343 5.79 14.42 8.50
C MET A 343 5.20 15.51 7.61
N ALA A 344 5.61 15.62 6.35
CA ALA A 344 4.97 16.49 5.36
C ALA A 344 3.51 16.09 5.09
N HIS A 345 2.76 17.01 4.49
CA HIS A 345 1.42 16.78 3.96
C HIS A 345 0.46 16.13 4.96
N GLY A 346 0.12 16.85 6.03
CA GLY A 346 -0.91 16.41 6.97
C GLY A 346 -0.48 15.24 7.84
N ARG A 347 0.82 15.16 8.17
CA ARG A 347 1.50 14.12 8.95
C ARG A 347 1.71 12.79 8.24
N LEU A 348 1.89 12.81 6.93
CA LEU A 348 2.30 11.60 6.21
C LEU A 348 3.75 11.22 6.53
N ARG A 349 4.05 9.95 6.38
CA ARG A 349 5.33 9.26 6.68
C ARG A 349 5.50 8.16 5.66
N GLU A 350 6.71 7.62 5.50
CA GLU A 350 7.03 6.66 4.44
C GLU A 350 6.97 7.31 3.05
N LYS A 351 6.97 6.47 2.02
CA LYS A 351 7.08 6.83 0.60
C LYS A 351 5.86 6.42 -0.25
N PHE A 352 4.91 5.68 0.33
CA PHE A 352 3.86 5.01 -0.45
C PHE A 352 2.70 5.93 -0.84
N TYR A 353 2.04 5.60 -1.96
CA TYR A 353 0.77 6.16 -2.46
C TYR A 353 0.73 7.70 -2.59
N ASN A 354 1.81 8.33 -3.02
CA ASN A 354 1.85 9.76 -3.28
C ASN A 354 2.86 10.08 -4.41
N ALA A 355 2.81 11.32 -4.91
CA ALA A 355 3.77 11.85 -5.88
C ALA A 355 4.45 13.15 -5.39
N TYR A 356 4.56 13.34 -4.07
CA TYR A 356 5.15 14.54 -3.48
C TYR A 356 6.66 14.57 -3.63
N ARG A 357 7.23 15.78 -3.68
CA ARG A 357 8.66 16.03 -3.84
C ARG A 357 9.48 15.31 -2.77
N GLU A 358 9.01 15.27 -1.54
CA GLU A 358 9.66 14.56 -0.43
C GLU A 358 9.86 13.06 -0.68
N SER A 359 8.98 12.42 -1.45
CA SER A 359 9.10 11.01 -1.82
C SER A 359 9.89 10.80 -3.11
N LEU A 360 9.79 11.74 -4.05
CA LEU A 360 10.37 11.60 -5.39
C LEU A 360 11.81 12.10 -5.47
N SER A 361 12.14 13.23 -4.83
CA SER A 361 13.45 13.87 -4.94
C SER A 361 14.49 13.14 -4.12
N VAL A 362 15.53 12.68 -4.79
CA VAL A 362 16.65 11.91 -4.21
C VAL A 362 17.95 12.67 -4.43
N PRO A 363 18.97 12.50 -3.56
CA PRO A 363 20.30 12.98 -3.87
C PRO A 363 20.82 12.34 -5.16
N LEU A 364 21.52 13.11 -5.98
CA LEU A 364 22.29 12.58 -7.10
C LEU A 364 23.55 13.42 -7.32
N ILE A 365 24.71 12.83 -7.05
CA ILE A 365 26.01 13.46 -7.23
C ILE A 365 26.89 12.53 -8.05
N PHE A 366 27.47 13.05 -9.13
CA PHE A 366 28.59 12.43 -9.83
C PHE A 366 29.87 13.12 -9.36
N SER A 367 30.80 12.38 -8.77
CA SER A 367 31.99 12.93 -8.14
C SER A 367 33.25 12.24 -8.63
N ASN A 368 34.24 13.05 -9.02
CA ASN A 368 35.60 12.64 -9.34
C ASN A 368 36.46 13.92 -9.44
N PRO A 369 37.59 14.03 -8.72
CA PRO A 369 38.39 15.26 -8.67
C PRO A 369 39.05 15.66 -10.01
N LYS A 370 39.23 14.73 -10.96
CA LYS A 370 39.73 15.05 -12.30
C LYS A 370 38.63 15.55 -13.24
N LEU A 371 37.42 15.00 -13.09
CA LEU A 371 36.28 15.42 -13.88
C LEU A 371 35.72 16.76 -13.37
N PHE A 372 35.64 16.93 -12.05
CA PHE A 372 35.11 18.11 -11.37
C PHE A 372 36.14 18.63 -10.36
N PRO A 373 37.12 19.43 -10.81
CA PRO A 373 38.13 20.02 -9.92
C PRO A 373 37.53 21.10 -8.99
N GLU A 374 36.33 21.59 -9.30
CA GLU A 374 35.57 22.54 -8.51
C GLU A 374 34.11 22.04 -8.42
N PRO A 375 33.38 22.38 -7.34
CA PRO A 375 32.00 21.96 -7.17
C PRO A 375 31.10 22.55 -8.27
N GLN A 376 30.22 21.73 -8.82
CA GLN A 376 29.25 22.12 -9.84
C GLN A 376 27.83 21.70 -9.45
N THR A 377 26.85 22.39 -9.99
CA THR A 377 25.43 22.06 -9.81
C THR A 377 24.69 22.14 -11.14
N SER A 378 23.69 21.28 -11.33
CA SER A 378 22.77 21.36 -12.46
C SER A 378 21.32 21.38 -11.96
N ASP A 379 20.52 22.27 -12.53
CA ASP A 379 19.07 22.32 -12.30
C ASP A 379 18.30 21.47 -13.34
N SER A 380 19.00 20.81 -14.26
CA SER A 380 18.40 19.91 -15.26
C SER A 380 17.78 18.67 -14.60
N PHE A 381 16.71 18.15 -15.20
CA PHE A 381 16.07 16.94 -14.71
C PHE A 381 16.95 15.72 -14.90
N ALA A 382 17.09 14.94 -13.83
CA ALA A 382 17.68 13.61 -13.84
C ALA A 382 16.78 12.63 -13.10
N THR A 383 16.84 11.36 -13.48
CA THR A 383 16.08 10.29 -12.85
C THR A 383 16.94 9.06 -12.60
N LEU A 384 16.52 8.19 -11.70
CA LEU A 384 17.28 6.97 -11.39
C LEU A 384 17.49 6.05 -12.60
N ILE A 385 16.55 6.05 -13.57
CA ILE A 385 16.69 5.25 -14.79
C ILE A 385 17.76 5.80 -15.75
N ASP A 386 18.20 7.04 -15.55
CA ASP A 386 19.22 7.72 -16.38
C ASP A 386 20.65 7.30 -16.00
N ILE A 387 20.84 6.72 -14.81
CA ILE A 387 22.17 6.35 -14.30
C ILE A 387 22.79 5.25 -15.16
N LEU A 388 22.07 4.17 -15.44
CA LEU A 388 22.61 3.06 -16.23
C LEU A 388 23.02 3.47 -17.65
N PRO A 389 22.19 4.14 -18.48
CA PRO A 389 22.62 4.60 -19.80
C PRO A 389 23.83 5.54 -19.72
N THR A 390 23.89 6.43 -18.72
CA THR A 390 25.06 7.28 -18.48
C THR A 390 26.33 6.48 -18.23
N LEU A 391 26.25 5.45 -17.37
CA LEU A 391 27.36 4.55 -17.10
C LEU A 391 27.75 3.73 -18.33
N THR A 392 26.81 3.36 -19.20
CA THR A 392 27.15 2.64 -20.45
C THR A 392 28.03 3.47 -21.38
N THR A 393 27.76 4.78 -21.48
CA THR A 393 28.58 5.71 -22.26
C THR A 393 29.97 5.88 -21.64
N ILE A 394 30.05 6.09 -20.32
CA ILE A 394 31.31 6.29 -19.61
C ILE A 394 32.20 5.03 -19.64
N ALA A 395 31.61 3.85 -19.43
CA ALA A 395 32.30 2.56 -19.44
C ALA A 395 32.60 2.05 -20.87
N GLN A 396 32.12 2.74 -21.91
CA GLN A 396 32.25 2.35 -23.31
C GLN A 396 31.68 0.95 -23.60
N VAL A 397 30.49 0.66 -23.07
CA VAL A 397 29.81 -0.61 -23.30
C VAL A 397 29.51 -0.77 -24.81
N PRO A 398 29.84 -1.92 -25.43
CA PRO A 398 29.60 -2.12 -26.85
C PRO A 398 28.11 -2.29 -27.17
N ASN A 399 27.65 -1.63 -28.25
CA ASN A 399 26.28 -1.69 -28.78
C ASN A 399 25.19 -1.44 -27.71
N PRO A 400 25.25 -0.32 -26.96
CA PRO A 400 24.36 -0.07 -25.83
C PRO A 400 22.88 0.07 -26.22
N GLU A 401 22.58 0.38 -27.48
CA GLU A 401 21.21 0.49 -28.00
C GLU A 401 20.39 -0.80 -27.89
N ARG A 402 21.06 -1.97 -27.83
CA ARG A 402 20.39 -3.27 -27.68
C ARG A 402 19.65 -3.44 -26.36
N PHE A 403 20.05 -2.68 -25.33
CA PHE A 403 19.45 -2.76 -24.00
C PHE A 403 18.12 -2.01 -23.87
N GLN A 404 17.78 -1.17 -24.86
CA GLN A 404 16.49 -0.46 -24.96
C GLN A 404 16.11 0.31 -23.67
N PHE A 405 17.09 0.97 -23.06
CA PHE A 405 16.85 1.82 -21.89
C PHE A 405 15.76 2.87 -22.15
N ARG A 406 15.03 3.24 -21.10
CA ARG A 406 14.10 4.38 -21.14
C ARG A 406 14.67 5.65 -20.56
N GLY A 407 15.66 5.52 -19.69
CA GLY A 407 16.44 6.65 -19.21
C GLY A 407 17.27 7.32 -20.32
N LYS A 408 17.74 8.51 -20.01
CA LYS A 408 18.60 9.34 -20.86
C LYS A 408 20.05 9.27 -20.40
N ASP A 409 20.96 9.38 -21.35
CA ASP A 409 22.37 9.55 -21.04
C ASP A 409 22.62 10.98 -20.54
N LEU A 410 23.11 11.11 -19.30
CA LEU A 410 23.41 12.38 -18.62
C LEU A 410 24.82 12.91 -18.95
N THR A 411 25.65 12.19 -19.71
CA THR A 411 27.01 12.65 -20.06
C THR A 411 27.06 14.05 -20.71
N PRO A 412 26.06 14.52 -21.50
CA PRO A 412 26.02 15.92 -21.94
C PRO A 412 25.98 16.93 -20.79
N ILE A 413 25.26 16.60 -19.71
CA ILE A 413 25.15 17.43 -18.50
C ILE A 413 26.43 17.35 -17.68
N LEU A 414 27.03 16.16 -17.56
CA LEU A 414 28.32 15.98 -16.89
C LEU A 414 29.45 16.77 -17.57
N ALA A 415 29.36 17.01 -18.88
CA ALA A 415 30.32 17.81 -19.64
C ALA A 415 30.00 19.32 -19.68
N ASN A 416 28.75 19.69 -19.42
CA ASN A 416 28.28 21.06 -19.34
C ASN A 416 27.00 21.10 -18.48
N PRO A 417 27.06 21.58 -17.22
CA PRO A 417 25.95 21.55 -16.26
C PRO A 417 24.67 22.26 -16.71
N GLU A 418 24.77 23.17 -17.67
CA GLU A 418 23.65 23.91 -18.26
C GLU A 418 22.95 23.15 -19.41
N SER A 419 23.42 21.95 -19.76
CA SER A 419 22.78 21.13 -20.79
C SER A 419 21.52 20.46 -20.24
N GLU A 420 20.55 20.22 -21.11
CA GLU A 420 19.31 19.50 -20.80
C GLU A 420 19.16 18.31 -21.75
N VAL A 421 18.76 17.15 -21.22
CA VAL A 421 18.49 15.93 -22.02
C VAL A 421 17.02 15.50 -21.98
N GLN A 422 16.26 16.12 -21.06
CA GLN A 422 14.82 15.91 -20.86
C GLN A 422 14.21 17.11 -20.15
N ASP A 423 12.94 17.37 -20.44
CA ASP A 423 12.15 18.52 -19.98
C ASP A 423 11.10 18.15 -18.91
N TYR A 424 10.99 16.85 -18.58
CA TYR A 424 10.06 16.33 -17.58
C TYR A 424 10.61 15.12 -16.82
N VAL A 425 9.96 14.82 -15.69
CA VAL A 425 10.04 13.54 -14.98
C VAL A 425 8.71 12.83 -15.10
N HIS A 426 8.74 11.56 -15.52
CA HIS A 426 7.57 10.68 -15.48
C HIS A 426 7.67 9.77 -14.26
N PHE A 427 6.64 9.81 -13.41
CA PHE A 427 6.56 8.98 -12.22
C PHE A 427 5.40 7.98 -12.33
N THR A 428 5.65 6.75 -11.89
CA THR A 428 4.72 5.63 -11.91
C THR A 428 4.68 4.95 -10.55
N TYR A 429 3.48 4.57 -10.10
CA TYR A 429 3.32 3.78 -8.88
C TYR A 429 2.20 2.77 -9.13
N GLU A 430 2.47 1.48 -8.93
CA GLU A 430 1.60 0.38 -9.39
C GLU A 430 1.33 -0.68 -8.30
N ASP A 431 1.49 -0.35 -7.02
CA ASP A 431 1.11 -1.29 -5.94
C ASP A 431 -0.42 -1.33 -5.78
N ASP A 432 -1.06 -2.25 -6.49
CA ASP A 432 -2.49 -2.56 -6.43
C ASP A 432 -2.82 -3.62 -5.36
N GLN A 433 -1.81 -4.35 -4.89
CA GLN A 433 -1.94 -5.53 -4.04
C GLN A 433 -2.21 -5.16 -2.58
N PHE A 434 -1.74 -4.00 -2.13
CA PHE A 434 -1.98 -3.55 -0.76
C PHE A 434 -3.37 -2.91 -0.60
N SER A 435 -4.27 -3.61 0.11
CA SER A 435 -5.62 -3.13 0.34
C SER A 435 -5.70 -2.19 1.54
N LEU A 436 -5.73 -0.88 1.27
CA LEU A 436 -6.05 0.12 2.29
C LEU A 436 -7.54 0.14 2.61
N ARG A 437 -7.88 0.45 3.86
CA ARG A 437 -9.27 0.62 4.30
C ARG A 437 -9.92 1.74 3.47
N GLY A 438 -11.12 1.48 2.98
CA GLY A 438 -11.83 2.38 2.06
C GLY A 438 -11.61 2.04 0.58
N GLY A 439 -10.61 1.23 0.25
CA GLY A 439 -10.29 0.84 -1.13
C GLY A 439 -10.06 2.02 -2.09
N PRO A 440 -9.22 3.01 -1.73
CA PRO A 440 -9.00 4.18 -2.56
C PRO A 440 -8.20 3.85 -3.83
N ALA A 441 -8.20 4.77 -4.80
CA ALA A 441 -7.34 4.74 -5.96
C ALA A 441 -5.87 4.85 -5.56
N ASN A 442 -5.10 3.78 -5.77
CA ASN A 442 -3.77 3.61 -5.18
C ASN A 442 -2.64 3.39 -6.20
N CYS A 443 -2.96 3.39 -7.50
CA CYS A 443 -1.96 3.46 -8.56
C CYS A 443 -1.85 4.91 -9.06
N ILE A 444 -0.65 5.31 -9.50
CA ILE A 444 -0.33 6.70 -9.84
C ILE A 444 0.37 6.77 -11.20
N ARG A 445 0.01 7.79 -11.97
CA ARG A 445 0.78 8.30 -13.10
C ARG A 445 0.96 9.79 -12.90
N ALA A 446 2.20 10.26 -12.94
CA ALA A 446 2.49 11.66 -12.75
C ALA A 446 3.53 12.17 -13.74
N LEU A 447 3.43 13.47 -13.98
CA LEU A 447 4.32 14.28 -14.79
C LEU A 447 4.81 15.43 -13.90
N VAL A 448 6.12 15.65 -13.85
CA VAL A 448 6.74 16.82 -13.25
C VAL A 448 7.47 17.58 -14.33
N GLU A 449 7.06 18.82 -14.57
CA GLU A 449 7.75 19.80 -15.41
C GLU A 449 8.33 20.89 -14.49
N LYS A 450 9.11 21.82 -15.05
CA LYS A 450 9.78 22.89 -14.28
C LYS A 450 8.84 23.66 -13.34
N ASP A 451 7.69 24.09 -13.87
CA ASP A 451 6.74 24.94 -13.12
C ASP A 451 5.47 24.17 -12.71
N TRP A 452 5.31 22.91 -13.12
CA TRP A 452 4.04 22.19 -12.98
C TRP A 452 4.23 20.74 -12.53
N LYS A 453 3.36 20.27 -11.65
CA LYS A 453 3.16 18.84 -11.40
C LYS A 453 1.71 18.46 -11.68
N TYR A 454 1.51 17.32 -12.33
CA TYR A 454 0.20 16.74 -12.58
C TYR A 454 0.22 15.24 -12.28
N ALA A 455 -0.72 14.76 -11.49
CA ALA A 455 -0.83 13.36 -11.12
C ALA A 455 -2.27 12.85 -11.25
N VAL A 456 -2.39 11.60 -11.70
CA VAL A 456 -3.64 10.86 -11.81
C VAL A 456 -3.53 9.63 -10.92
N TYR A 457 -4.49 9.51 -10.02
CA TYR A 457 -4.67 8.37 -9.12
C TYR A 457 -5.80 7.52 -9.65
N TYR A 458 -5.53 6.25 -9.90
CA TYR A 458 -6.49 5.34 -10.46
C TYR A 458 -6.47 4.00 -9.72
N ASP A 459 -7.53 3.24 -9.93
CA ASP A 459 -7.67 1.89 -9.44
C ASP A 459 -7.97 0.97 -10.62
N PRO A 460 -7.00 0.16 -11.07
CA PRO A 460 -7.19 -0.69 -12.23
C PRO A 460 -8.22 -1.80 -11.99
N PHE A 461 -8.58 -2.10 -10.73
CA PHE A 461 -9.33 -3.33 -10.43
C PHE A 461 -10.51 -3.19 -9.50
N LYS A 462 -10.54 -2.27 -8.54
CA LYS A 462 -11.59 -2.22 -7.48
C LYS A 462 -12.67 -1.18 -7.78
N GLY A 463 -12.51 -0.37 -8.84
CA GLY A 463 -13.50 0.59 -9.30
C GLY A 463 -13.57 1.86 -8.44
N ALA A 464 -12.52 2.18 -7.70
CA ALA A 464 -12.42 3.49 -7.07
C ALA A 464 -12.41 4.59 -8.15
N PRO A 465 -13.09 5.73 -7.91
CA PRO A 465 -13.08 6.84 -8.86
C PRO A 465 -11.66 7.36 -9.06
N VAL A 466 -11.38 7.84 -10.28
CA VAL A 466 -10.11 8.48 -10.59
C VAL A 466 -10.02 9.81 -9.85
N GLU A 467 -8.88 10.05 -9.18
CA GLU A 467 -8.59 11.28 -8.46
C GLU A 467 -7.37 11.98 -9.07
N TYR A 468 -7.22 13.27 -8.83
CA TYR A 468 -6.22 14.09 -9.52
C TYR A 468 -5.50 15.04 -8.55
N GLU A 469 -4.23 15.30 -8.85
CA GLU A 469 -3.48 16.40 -8.25
C GLU A 469 -2.87 17.29 -9.34
N MET A 470 -2.87 18.60 -9.11
CA MET A 470 -2.18 19.57 -9.96
C MET A 470 -1.60 20.69 -9.09
N TYR A 471 -0.32 20.99 -9.29
CA TYR A 471 0.42 21.99 -8.52
C TYR A 471 1.20 22.92 -9.46
N ASN A 472 1.08 24.22 -9.22
CA ASN A 472 1.97 25.23 -9.80
C ASN A 472 3.19 25.32 -8.87
N LEU A 473 4.30 24.69 -9.25
CA LEU A 473 5.49 24.57 -8.42
C LEU A 473 6.24 25.89 -8.24
N LYS A 474 6.00 26.87 -9.13
CA LYS A 474 6.59 28.19 -9.03
C LYS A 474 5.98 29.01 -7.89
N ASP A 475 4.65 28.94 -7.75
CA ASP A 475 3.91 29.72 -6.75
C ASP A 475 3.58 28.90 -5.48
N ASP A 476 3.53 27.56 -5.59
CA ASP A 476 3.29 26.61 -4.50
C ASP A 476 4.40 25.53 -4.49
N PRO A 477 5.65 25.88 -4.09
CA PRO A 477 6.77 24.94 -4.06
C PRO A 477 6.62 23.83 -3.02
N TYR A 478 5.63 23.95 -2.11
CA TYR A 478 5.30 22.97 -1.08
C TYR A 478 4.16 22.04 -1.47
N GLU A 479 3.58 22.19 -2.67
CA GLU A 479 2.53 21.29 -3.19
C GLU A 479 1.31 21.19 -2.28
N SER A 480 0.96 22.32 -1.66
CA SER A 480 -0.08 22.42 -0.65
C SER A 480 -1.48 22.64 -1.24
N LEU A 481 -1.59 23.36 -2.35
CA LEU A 481 -2.85 23.71 -2.99
C LEU A 481 -3.11 22.82 -4.21
N ASN A 482 -3.91 21.78 -4.06
CA ASN A 482 -4.30 20.93 -5.18
C ASN A 482 -5.30 21.67 -6.09
N LEU A 483 -4.83 22.20 -7.23
CA LEU A 483 -5.62 22.93 -8.22
C LEU A 483 -6.57 22.02 -9.03
N ALA A 484 -6.35 20.70 -9.01
CA ALA A 484 -7.24 19.75 -9.68
C ALA A 484 -8.49 19.43 -8.86
N HIS A 485 -8.50 19.75 -7.56
CA HIS A 485 -9.66 19.52 -6.71
C HIS A 485 -10.77 20.56 -7.01
N PRO A 486 -12.05 20.16 -7.15
CA PRO A 486 -13.13 21.08 -7.55
C PRO A 486 -13.31 22.31 -6.66
N SER A 487 -13.01 22.21 -5.35
CA SER A 487 -13.11 23.37 -4.44
C SER A 487 -12.00 24.41 -4.64
N ASN A 488 -10.92 24.05 -5.34
CA ASN A 488 -9.75 24.92 -5.58
C ASN A 488 -9.63 25.28 -7.06
N TYR A 489 -10.65 24.98 -7.87
CA TYR A 489 -10.62 25.21 -9.30
C TYR A 489 -10.44 26.71 -9.62
N GLN A 490 -9.48 26.99 -10.49
CA GLN A 490 -9.12 28.32 -10.95
C GLN A 490 -9.19 28.33 -12.49
N PRO A 491 -10.17 29.04 -13.10
CA PRO A 491 -10.37 29.05 -14.55
C PRO A 491 -9.14 29.44 -15.37
N GLU A 492 -8.27 30.28 -14.83
CA GLU A 492 -7.01 30.71 -15.46
C GLU A 492 -6.05 29.55 -15.74
N TYR A 493 -6.13 28.44 -15.00
CA TYR A 493 -5.28 27.27 -15.17
C TYR A 493 -5.96 26.11 -15.93
N ALA A 494 -7.15 26.33 -16.50
CA ALA A 494 -7.87 25.30 -17.25
C ALA A 494 -7.07 24.80 -18.46
N GLU A 495 -6.42 25.71 -19.19
CA GLU A 495 -5.59 25.37 -20.35
C GLU A 495 -4.35 24.56 -19.94
N ASP A 496 -3.65 24.96 -18.88
CA ASP A 496 -2.53 24.20 -18.32
C ASP A 496 -2.95 22.79 -17.91
N ARG A 497 -4.12 22.66 -17.26
CA ARG A 497 -4.66 21.36 -16.85
C ARG A 497 -4.91 20.45 -18.06
N ARG A 498 -5.49 20.96 -19.15
CA ARG A 498 -5.67 20.20 -20.40
C ARG A 498 -4.33 19.81 -21.03
N ARG A 499 -3.39 20.76 -21.10
CA ARG A 499 -2.05 20.54 -21.65
C ARG A 499 -1.31 19.43 -20.90
N LEU A 500 -1.27 19.51 -19.58
CA LEU A 500 -0.62 18.54 -18.70
C LEU A 500 -1.28 17.16 -18.80
N HIS A 501 -2.61 17.11 -18.87
CA HIS A 501 -3.33 15.84 -19.05
C HIS A 501 -2.94 15.17 -20.37
N ASN A 502 -3.03 15.89 -21.50
CA ASN A 502 -2.65 15.36 -22.81
C ASN A 502 -1.16 14.95 -22.85
N ARG A 503 -0.29 15.75 -22.26
CA ARG A 503 1.15 15.45 -22.18
C ARG A 503 1.42 14.19 -21.38
N LEU A 504 0.73 13.98 -20.25
CA LEU A 504 0.86 12.74 -19.48
C LEU A 504 0.44 11.51 -20.31
N ILE A 505 -0.65 11.59 -21.09
CA ILE A 505 -1.06 10.50 -22.00
C ILE A 505 0.04 10.19 -23.02
N GLU A 506 0.58 11.22 -23.69
CA GLU A 506 1.65 11.08 -24.69
C GLU A 506 2.91 10.43 -24.09
N VAL A 507 3.33 10.91 -22.91
CA VAL A 507 4.47 10.37 -22.16
C VAL A 507 4.23 8.90 -21.81
N MET A 508 3.03 8.56 -21.33
CA MET A 508 2.70 7.17 -21.01
C MET A 508 2.72 6.25 -22.24
N GLN A 509 2.24 6.71 -23.39
CA GLN A 509 2.29 5.95 -24.64
C GLN A 509 3.74 5.76 -25.10
N THR A 510 4.54 6.82 -25.05
CA THR A 510 5.96 6.81 -25.46
C THR A 510 6.77 5.81 -24.66
N HIS A 511 6.52 5.72 -23.35
CA HIS A 511 7.24 4.82 -22.44
C HIS A 511 6.57 3.46 -22.25
N GLY A 512 5.39 3.23 -22.83
CA GLY A 512 4.64 1.99 -22.65
C GLY A 512 4.16 1.80 -21.20
N THR A 513 3.82 2.88 -20.52
CA THR A 513 3.34 2.90 -19.12
C THR A 513 1.84 3.20 -19.03
N LEU A 514 1.14 3.39 -20.16
CA LEU A 514 -0.32 3.53 -20.19
C LEU A 514 -0.98 2.21 -19.74
N PRO A 515 -1.71 2.16 -18.61
CA PRO A 515 -2.36 0.94 -18.17
C PRO A 515 -3.49 0.54 -19.14
N GLU A 516 -3.49 -0.72 -19.59
CA GLU A 516 -4.47 -1.25 -20.53
C GLU A 516 -5.86 -1.37 -19.90
N GLU A 517 -5.92 -1.51 -18.58
CA GLU A 517 -7.15 -1.74 -17.83
C GLU A 517 -7.98 -0.47 -17.57
N VAL A 518 -7.43 0.70 -17.87
CA VAL A 518 -8.06 1.99 -17.54
C VAL A 518 -8.19 2.86 -18.78
N GLN A 519 -9.43 3.28 -19.05
CA GLN A 519 -9.69 4.34 -20.02
C GLN A 519 -9.57 5.70 -19.32
N PHE A 520 -8.53 6.45 -19.66
CA PHE A 520 -8.41 7.84 -19.21
C PHE A 520 -9.34 8.73 -20.03
N PRO A 521 -10.07 9.67 -19.39
CA PRO A 521 -10.95 10.59 -20.11
C PRO A 521 -10.16 11.47 -21.07
N SER A 522 -10.79 11.97 -22.14
CA SER A 522 -10.18 13.04 -22.94
C SER A 522 -10.14 14.34 -22.12
N ALA A 523 -9.18 15.22 -22.42
CA ALA A 523 -9.10 16.53 -21.77
C ALA A 523 -10.39 17.35 -21.92
N GLU A 524 -11.12 17.18 -23.04
CA GLU A 524 -12.40 17.84 -23.31
C GLU A 524 -13.57 17.27 -22.47
N ALA A 525 -13.63 15.94 -22.32
CA ALA A 525 -14.62 15.28 -21.47
C ALA A 525 -14.44 15.66 -19.99
N PHE A 526 -13.19 15.93 -19.60
CA PHE A 526 -12.81 16.33 -18.25
C PHE A 526 -13.23 17.77 -17.90
N GLU A 527 -13.20 18.71 -18.85
CA GLU A 527 -13.66 20.08 -18.63
C GLU A 527 -15.18 20.23 -18.60
N GLN A 528 -15.90 19.39 -19.33
CA GLN A 528 -17.37 19.42 -19.40
C GLN A 528 -18.04 18.79 -18.17
N SER A 529 -17.27 18.06 -17.36
CA SER A 529 -17.73 17.42 -16.14
C SER A 529 -16.82 17.75 -14.95
N PRO A 530 -16.75 19.01 -14.49
CA PRO A 530 -16.06 19.35 -13.24
C PRO A 530 -16.76 18.72 -12.01
N GLN A 531 -17.93 18.11 -12.22
CA GLN A 531 -18.69 17.32 -11.26
C GLN A 531 -18.67 15.83 -11.68
N ALA A 532 -17.76 15.03 -11.13
CA ALA A 532 -18.20 13.70 -10.71
C ALA A 532 -19.16 13.95 -9.52
N PRO A 533 -20.34 13.31 -9.46
CA PRO A 533 -21.44 13.72 -8.59
C PRO A 533 -20.99 13.81 -7.13
N ARG A 534 -21.04 15.04 -6.59
CA ARG A 534 -21.15 15.26 -5.15
C ARG A 534 -22.55 14.88 -4.71
N ASP A 535 -22.79 13.59 -4.52
CA ASP A 535 -23.63 13.19 -3.39
C ASP A 535 -22.73 13.14 -2.15
N VAL A 536 -22.42 14.34 -1.65
CA VAL A 536 -21.85 14.53 -0.32
C VAL A 536 -22.97 14.31 0.66
N PHE A 537 -23.05 13.10 1.25
CA PHE A 537 -23.48 13.02 2.64
C PHE A 537 -22.40 13.72 3.47
N HIS A 538 -22.74 14.92 3.97
CA HIS A 538 -21.97 15.59 5.00
C HIS A 538 -21.81 14.66 6.20
N ASP A 539 -20.57 14.45 6.66
CA ASP A 539 -20.34 13.96 8.01
C ASP A 539 -19.40 14.93 8.76
N PRO A 540 -19.91 15.72 9.72
CA PRO A 540 -19.07 16.47 10.63
C PRO A 540 -18.66 15.59 11.81
N VAL A 541 -17.37 15.25 11.88
CA VAL A 541 -16.76 14.70 13.09
C VAL A 541 -16.57 15.81 14.13
N HIS A 542 -17.21 15.71 15.30
CA HIS A 542 -16.58 16.02 16.59
C HIS A 542 -17.35 15.48 17.82
N SER A 543 -16.55 15.15 18.84
CA SER A 543 -16.87 14.85 20.25
C SER A 543 -17.03 13.36 20.65
N GLY A 544 -16.20 12.92 21.62
CA GLY A 544 -16.36 11.59 22.22
C GLY A 544 -15.25 11.08 23.13
N ILE A 545 -14.71 11.89 24.06
CA ILE A 545 -13.73 11.43 25.08
C ILE A 545 -14.40 10.95 26.39
N ARG A 546 -15.69 11.21 26.65
CA ARG A 546 -16.34 10.91 27.95
C ARG A 546 -16.91 9.49 28.16
N ARG A 547 -16.71 8.54 27.23
CA ARG A 547 -17.49 7.27 27.24
C ARG A 547 -16.82 6.05 27.92
N ARG A 548 -15.59 6.16 28.43
CA ARG A 548 -14.76 4.97 28.78
C ARG A 548 -14.67 4.59 30.27
N GLN A 549 -15.09 5.43 31.21
CA GLN A 549 -14.96 5.15 32.66
C GLN A 549 -16.11 4.34 33.28
N ARG A 550 -17.30 4.32 32.67
CA ARG A 550 -18.50 3.67 33.25
C ARG A 550 -18.54 2.14 33.10
N ILE A 551 -17.54 1.54 32.45
CA ILE A 551 -17.53 0.12 32.04
C ILE A 551 -17.06 -0.81 33.18
N TYR A 552 -16.17 -0.36 34.07
CA TYR A 552 -15.62 -1.23 35.13
C TYR A 552 -16.59 -1.50 36.30
N ALA A 553 -17.51 -0.57 36.61
CA ALA A 553 -18.49 -0.74 37.68
C ALA A 553 -19.61 -1.73 37.33
N VAL A 554 -19.88 -1.96 36.04
CA VAL A 554 -20.94 -2.87 35.55
C VAL A 554 -20.46 -4.33 35.51
N ILE A 555 -19.17 -4.56 35.31
CA ILE A 555 -18.56 -5.90 35.30
C ILE A 555 -18.65 -6.56 36.70
N LEU A 556 -18.48 -5.78 37.78
CA LEU A 556 -18.68 -6.26 39.16
C LEU A 556 -20.16 -6.56 39.50
N ALA A 557 -21.11 -5.87 38.85
CA ALA A 557 -22.54 -6.11 39.06
C ALA A 557 -23.04 -7.35 38.30
N LEU A 558 -22.45 -7.65 37.13
CA LEU A 558 -22.82 -8.80 36.29
C LEU A 558 -22.26 -10.13 36.80
N THR A 559 -21.10 -10.16 37.46
CA THR A 559 -20.62 -11.38 38.17
C THR A 559 -21.50 -11.72 39.37
N GLY A 560 -22.10 -10.73 40.04
CA GLY A 560 -23.12 -10.94 41.08
C GLY A 560 -24.46 -11.46 40.53
N LEU A 561 -24.89 -10.99 39.36
CA LEU A 561 -26.15 -11.41 38.71
C LEU A 561 -26.08 -12.81 38.09
N ALA A 562 -24.93 -13.22 37.54
CA ALA A 562 -24.70 -14.58 37.04
C ALA A 562 -24.69 -15.62 38.16
N ALA A 563 -24.16 -15.28 39.35
CA ALA A 563 -24.22 -16.12 40.53
C ALA A 563 -25.67 -16.29 41.06
N LEU A 564 -26.49 -15.24 41.00
CA LEU A 564 -27.91 -15.27 41.34
C LEU A 564 -28.76 -16.08 40.33
N TYR A 565 -28.42 -16.02 39.04
CA TYR A 565 -29.13 -16.77 37.99
C TYR A 565 -28.86 -18.29 38.06
N GLN A 566 -27.62 -18.69 38.41
CA GLN A 566 -27.27 -20.09 38.65
C GLN A 566 -27.94 -20.67 39.92
N LEU A 567 -28.10 -19.86 40.97
CA LEU A 567 -28.85 -20.23 42.18
C LEU A 567 -30.36 -20.40 41.93
N PHE A 568 -30.94 -19.64 40.98
CA PHE A 568 -32.37 -19.73 40.66
C PHE A 568 -32.73 -20.92 39.76
N PHE A 569 -31.84 -21.34 38.85
CA PHE A 569 -32.07 -22.52 38.00
C PHE A 569 -31.99 -23.85 38.78
N ALA A 570 -31.27 -23.86 39.90
CA ALA A 570 -31.29 -25.00 40.82
C ALA A 570 -32.61 -25.14 41.62
N GLY A 571 -33.47 -24.11 41.62
CA GLY A 571 -34.70 -24.08 42.43
C GLY A 571 -36.04 -24.07 41.67
N ALA A 572 -36.04 -23.96 40.34
CA ALA A 572 -37.27 -23.74 39.58
C ALA A 572 -37.96 -25.05 39.13
N PHE A 573 -38.63 -25.74 40.06
CA PHE A 573 -39.60 -26.81 39.73
C PHE A 573 -41.05 -26.46 40.15
N VAL A 574 -41.37 -25.24 40.57
CA VAL A 574 -42.67 -24.98 41.26
C VAL A 574 -43.53 -23.83 40.71
N LEU A 575 -43.07 -22.95 39.81
CA LEU A 575 -43.94 -21.86 39.31
C LEU A 575 -43.93 -21.76 37.78
N GLY A 576 -45.11 -21.92 37.18
CA GLY A 576 -45.33 -22.03 35.74
C GLY A 576 -44.80 -20.86 34.90
N THR A 577 -44.48 -21.17 33.65
CA THR A 577 -43.77 -20.37 32.62
C THR A 577 -44.32 -18.96 32.36
N VAL A 578 -45.58 -18.67 32.71
CA VAL A 578 -46.17 -17.34 32.53
C VAL A 578 -45.73 -16.36 33.63
N GLY A 579 -45.49 -16.82 34.86
CA GLY A 579 -45.05 -15.97 35.97
C GLY A 579 -43.61 -15.46 35.79
N ALA A 580 -42.72 -16.32 35.29
CA ALA A 580 -41.33 -15.95 35.00
C ALA A 580 -41.24 -14.89 33.89
N PHE A 581 -42.16 -14.92 32.91
CA PHE A 581 -42.20 -13.98 31.80
C PHE A 581 -42.63 -12.57 32.23
N VAL A 582 -43.63 -12.47 33.12
CA VAL A 582 -44.12 -11.19 33.65
C VAL A 582 -43.11 -10.54 34.60
N VAL A 583 -42.43 -11.35 35.43
CA VAL A 583 -41.38 -10.86 36.34
C VAL A 583 -40.15 -10.35 35.58
N GLY A 584 -39.78 -10.99 34.46
CA GLY A 584 -38.69 -10.52 33.59
C GLY A 584 -38.99 -9.15 32.96
N ILE A 585 -40.23 -8.92 32.53
CA ILE A 585 -40.66 -7.64 31.93
C ILE A 585 -40.69 -6.53 33.00
N LEU A 586 -41.17 -6.82 34.21
CA LEU A 586 -41.21 -5.84 35.30
C LEU A 586 -39.81 -5.45 35.80
N LEU A 587 -38.88 -6.40 35.88
CA LEU A 587 -37.47 -6.13 36.25
C LEU A 587 -36.72 -5.35 35.16
N GLY A 588 -36.95 -5.67 33.88
CA GLY A 588 -36.40 -4.90 32.76
C GLY A 588 -36.88 -3.45 32.75
N THR A 589 -38.17 -3.23 33.07
CA THR A 589 -38.77 -1.90 33.14
C THR A 589 -38.22 -1.09 34.34
N PHE A 590 -38.03 -1.72 35.50
CA PHE A 590 -37.47 -1.09 36.70
C PHE A 590 -36.00 -0.64 36.53
N PHE A 591 -35.17 -1.41 35.83
CA PHE A 591 -33.79 -1.03 35.52
C PHE A 591 -33.71 0.12 34.49
N PHE A 592 -34.66 0.16 33.55
CA PHE A 592 -34.74 1.21 32.53
C PHE A 592 -35.05 2.59 33.14
N THR A 593 -35.92 2.66 34.14
CA THR A 593 -36.27 3.92 34.83
C THR A 593 -35.14 4.45 35.72
N ARG A 594 -34.34 3.57 36.32
CA ARG A 594 -33.25 3.98 37.24
C ARG A 594 -32.00 4.49 36.52
N MET A 595 -31.72 3.99 35.32
CA MET A 595 -30.57 4.45 34.52
C MET A 595 -30.75 5.89 33.99
N ASN A 596 -31.98 6.40 33.92
CA ASN A 596 -32.27 7.77 33.47
C ASN A 596 -32.07 8.86 34.54
N GLN A 597 -31.67 8.52 35.78
CA GLN A 597 -31.57 9.48 36.90
C GLN A 597 -30.14 9.77 37.40
N VAL A 598 -29.07 9.32 36.72
CA VAL A 598 -27.69 9.46 37.24
C VAL A 598 -26.83 10.43 36.41
N SER A 599 -26.34 11.51 37.02
CA SER A 599 -25.32 12.43 36.46
C SER A 599 -23.90 12.00 36.88
N TRP A 600 -22.88 12.19 36.02
CA TRP A 600 -21.48 11.87 36.35
C TRP A 600 -20.48 12.86 35.74
N ASP A 601 -19.53 13.32 36.55
CA ASP A 601 -18.29 14.07 36.22
C ASP A 601 -17.08 13.13 35.97
N ASP A 602 -16.02 13.70 35.35
CA ASP A 602 -14.84 13.09 34.69
C ASP A 602 -13.68 12.62 35.63
N GLU A 603 -12.96 11.51 35.32
CA GLU A 603 -11.47 11.33 35.29
C GLU A 603 -10.96 9.85 35.33
N GLN A 604 -9.86 9.57 34.59
CA GLN A 604 -9.05 8.30 34.43
C GLN A 604 -9.42 7.25 33.35
N GLY A 605 -8.55 7.02 32.36
CA GLY A 605 -8.81 6.17 31.17
C GLY A 605 -8.30 4.72 31.24
N MET A 606 -8.89 3.83 30.43
CA MET A 606 -8.34 2.53 29.98
C MET A 606 -9.03 2.07 28.66
N ILE A 607 -8.31 1.28 27.84
CA ILE A 607 -8.66 0.84 26.47
C ILE A 607 -8.89 -0.69 26.45
N VAL A 608 -10.06 -1.19 26.01
CA VAL A 608 -10.29 -2.50 25.35
C VAL A 608 -11.54 -2.43 24.44
N ALA A 609 -11.50 -3.19 23.33
CA ALA A 609 -12.53 -3.46 22.29
C ALA A 609 -13.95 -3.73 22.85
N GLY A 610 -15.07 -3.50 22.15
CA GLY A 610 -15.31 -3.42 20.71
C GLY A 610 -16.43 -4.37 20.29
N MET A 611 -17.62 -4.24 20.90
CA MET A 611 -18.97 -4.53 20.38
C MET A 611 -19.95 -4.26 21.54
N ASP A 612 -21.05 -3.57 21.26
CA ASP A 612 -22.07 -3.20 22.25
C ASP A 612 -22.85 -4.46 22.71
N LEU A 613 -22.69 -4.84 23.98
CA LEU A 613 -23.41 -5.98 24.58
C LEU A 613 -24.93 -5.72 24.68
N ALA A 614 -25.38 -4.46 24.66
CA ALA A 614 -26.80 -4.14 24.54
C ALA A 614 -27.29 -4.42 23.11
N SER A 615 -26.52 -4.08 22.09
CA SER A 615 -26.82 -4.44 20.70
C SER A 615 -26.78 -5.95 20.46
N ILE A 616 -25.86 -6.70 21.08
CA ILE A 616 -25.84 -8.17 21.00
C ILE A 616 -27.06 -8.77 21.73
N ALA A 617 -27.42 -8.26 22.91
CA ALA A 617 -28.61 -8.70 23.64
C ALA A 617 -29.92 -8.35 22.89
N ILE A 618 -30.00 -7.17 22.28
CA ILE A 618 -31.14 -6.73 21.46
C ILE A 618 -31.22 -7.54 20.17
N LEU A 619 -30.10 -7.85 19.51
CA LEU A 619 -30.05 -8.69 18.31
C LEU A 619 -30.41 -10.15 18.62
N LEU A 620 -29.94 -10.70 19.75
CA LEU A 620 -30.29 -12.05 20.21
C LEU A 620 -31.77 -12.13 20.63
N LEU A 621 -32.30 -11.11 21.31
CA LEU A 621 -33.72 -11.01 21.62
C LEU A 621 -34.57 -10.85 20.35
N TYR A 622 -34.12 -10.06 19.37
CA TYR A 622 -34.80 -9.87 18.08
C TYR A 622 -34.83 -11.16 17.25
N VAL A 623 -33.71 -11.89 17.16
CA VAL A 623 -33.62 -13.17 16.44
C VAL A 623 -34.51 -14.23 17.10
N VAL A 624 -34.51 -14.32 18.43
CA VAL A 624 -35.42 -15.21 19.18
C VAL A 624 -36.88 -14.83 18.97
N PHE A 625 -37.22 -13.53 18.94
CA PHE A 625 -38.59 -13.06 18.77
C PHE A 625 -39.11 -13.25 17.33
N VAL A 626 -38.25 -13.11 16.32
CA VAL A 626 -38.59 -13.32 14.89
C VAL A 626 -38.73 -14.81 14.56
N ILE A 627 -37.88 -15.67 15.14
CA ILE A 627 -38.02 -17.14 15.02
C ILE A 627 -39.34 -17.62 15.65
N ILE A 628 -39.80 -16.97 16.73
CA ILE A 628 -41.08 -17.27 17.35
C ILE A 628 -42.26 -16.70 16.54
N ALA A 629 -42.11 -15.52 15.93
CA ALA A 629 -43.16 -14.85 15.16
C ALA A 629 -43.49 -15.54 13.82
N ASP A 630 -42.53 -16.28 13.23
CA ASP A 630 -42.72 -17.00 11.97
C ASP A 630 -43.14 -18.47 12.15
N THR A 631 -43.52 -18.86 13.37
CA THR A 631 -44.13 -20.18 13.58
C THR A 631 -45.62 -20.14 13.27
N PRO A 632 -46.16 -21.13 12.51
CA PRO A 632 -47.60 -21.31 12.30
C PRO A 632 -48.43 -21.38 13.60
N LEU A 633 -47.76 -21.56 14.74
CA LEU A 633 -48.31 -21.53 16.09
C LEU A 633 -48.84 -20.14 16.48
N LEU A 634 -48.16 -19.06 16.10
CA LEU A 634 -48.57 -17.69 16.44
C LEU A 634 -49.82 -17.27 15.64
N GLN A 635 -49.88 -17.64 14.36
CA GLN A 635 -51.07 -17.46 13.52
C GLN A 635 -52.27 -18.27 14.02
N ARG A 636 -52.07 -19.49 14.55
CA ARG A 636 -53.15 -20.28 15.17
C ARG A 636 -53.66 -19.65 16.47
N ILE A 637 -52.77 -19.09 17.30
CA ILE A 637 -53.13 -18.41 18.54
C ILE A 637 -53.90 -17.11 18.25
N VAL A 638 -53.47 -16.35 17.23
CA VAL A 638 -54.17 -15.13 16.79
C VAL A 638 -55.53 -15.47 16.16
N ASN A 639 -55.63 -16.52 15.33
CA ASN A 639 -56.89 -16.96 14.72
C ASN A 639 -57.86 -17.61 15.73
N GLN A 640 -57.37 -18.19 16.83
CA GLN A 640 -58.23 -18.62 17.95
C GLN A 640 -58.72 -17.43 18.79
N ALA A 641 -57.94 -16.35 18.88
CA ALA A 641 -58.33 -15.14 19.59
C ALA A 641 -59.33 -14.26 18.81
N THR A 642 -59.48 -14.44 17.50
CA THR A 642 -60.43 -13.66 16.67
C THR A 642 -61.92 -14.03 16.84
N GLY A 643 -62.25 -14.97 17.73
CA GLY A 643 -63.63 -15.27 18.11
C GLY A 643 -64.29 -14.21 19.01
N SER A 644 -63.54 -13.24 19.54
CA SER A 644 -64.08 -12.27 20.51
C SER A 644 -63.51 -10.85 20.32
N GLY A 645 -64.21 -10.04 19.52
CA GLY A 645 -64.27 -8.58 19.69
C GLY A 645 -63.05 -7.75 19.22
N ALA A 646 -63.35 -6.50 18.86
CA ALA A 646 -62.48 -5.54 18.16
C ALA A 646 -61.16 -5.11 18.87
N SER A 647 -60.81 -5.69 20.02
CA SER A 647 -59.60 -5.34 20.78
C SER A 647 -58.32 -5.99 20.23
N ALA A 648 -58.40 -7.18 19.62
CA ALA A 648 -57.22 -7.89 19.09
C ALA A 648 -56.63 -7.23 17.83
N ALA A 649 -57.48 -6.70 16.94
CA ALA A 649 -57.03 -5.98 15.74
C ALA A 649 -56.33 -4.66 16.08
N MET A 650 -56.76 -3.98 17.15
CA MET A 650 -56.13 -2.77 17.66
C MET A 650 -54.75 -3.06 18.26
N VAL A 651 -54.62 -4.15 19.03
CA VAL A 651 -53.33 -4.59 19.60
C VAL A 651 -52.36 -5.04 18.51
N ALA A 652 -52.85 -5.76 17.48
CA ALA A 652 -52.06 -6.13 16.32
C ALA A 652 -51.58 -4.89 15.52
N GLY A 653 -52.46 -3.89 15.33
CA GLY A 653 -52.10 -2.62 14.68
C GLY A 653 -51.05 -1.82 15.45
N ILE A 654 -51.16 -1.78 16.78
CA ILE A 654 -50.17 -1.13 17.66
C ILE A 654 -48.83 -1.87 17.64
N MET A 655 -48.83 -3.21 17.69
CA MET A 655 -47.61 -4.00 17.56
C MET A 655 -46.95 -3.82 16.20
N ILE A 656 -47.70 -3.81 15.10
CA ILE A 656 -47.18 -3.56 13.75
C ILE A 656 -46.60 -2.14 13.63
N GLY A 657 -47.26 -1.14 14.23
CA GLY A 657 -46.75 0.23 14.31
C GLY A 657 -45.46 0.35 15.12
N GLN A 658 -45.38 -0.32 16.27
CA GLN A 658 -44.17 -0.34 17.10
C GLN A 658 -43.02 -1.13 16.44
N MET A 659 -43.31 -2.23 15.74
CA MET A 659 -42.32 -2.96 14.95
C MET A 659 -41.73 -2.11 13.82
N ARG A 660 -42.56 -1.32 13.12
CA ARG A 660 -42.09 -0.37 12.09
C ARG A 660 -41.27 0.78 12.68
N SER A 661 -41.61 1.26 13.87
CA SER A 661 -40.85 2.29 14.58
C SER A 661 -39.50 1.77 15.10
N LEU A 662 -39.48 0.55 15.64
CA LEU A 662 -38.27 -0.09 16.14
C LEU A 662 -37.31 -0.45 15.01
N ARG A 663 -37.82 -0.94 13.87
CA ARG A 663 -37.03 -1.18 12.65
C ARG A 663 -36.35 0.11 12.15
N ARG A 664 -37.07 1.23 12.16
CA ARG A 664 -36.54 2.54 11.75
C ARG A 664 -35.43 3.03 12.70
N LYS A 665 -35.64 2.91 14.01
CA LYS A 665 -34.65 3.29 15.03
C LYS A 665 -33.39 2.41 15.01
N VAL A 666 -33.51 1.13 14.69
CA VAL A 666 -32.36 0.23 14.51
C VAL A 666 -31.58 0.59 13.25
N GLN A 667 -32.26 0.97 12.16
CA GLN A 667 -31.61 1.49 10.95
C GLN A 667 -30.89 2.83 11.20
N ASP A 668 -31.47 3.73 12.00
CA ASP A 668 -30.87 5.02 12.36
C ASP A 668 -29.63 4.86 13.28
N ILE A 669 -29.62 3.85 14.17
CA ILE A 669 -28.48 3.54 15.05
C ILE A 669 -27.34 2.84 14.28
N LEU A 670 -27.67 2.09 13.23
CA LEU A 670 -26.73 1.31 12.41
C LEU A 670 -26.30 2.04 11.13
N GLY A 671 -26.38 3.39 11.11
CA GLY A 671 -26.04 4.23 9.96
C GLY A 671 -24.71 3.84 9.25
N PRO A 672 -24.54 4.23 7.98
CA PRO A 672 -23.51 3.69 7.11
C PRO A 672 -22.12 3.93 7.71
N SER A 673 -21.45 2.84 8.07
CA SER A 673 -20.03 2.86 8.43
C SER A 673 -19.26 2.05 7.39
N GLU A 674 -18.00 2.40 7.12
CA GLU A 674 -17.07 1.62 6.28
C GLU A 674 -16.98 0.12 6.63
N ALA A 675 -17.46 -0.30 7.82
CA ALA A 675 -17.55 -1.71 8.20
C ALA A 675 -18.70 -2.49 7.50
N SER A 676 -19.48 -1.80 6.66
CA SER A 676 -20.70 -2.32 6.04
C SER A 676 -20.59 -2.59 4.54
N ARG A 677 -19.38 -2.61 3.95
CA ARG A 677 -19.15 -3.04 2.54
C ARG A 677 -17.99 -4.04 2.44
N ARG A 678 -18.17 -5.12 1.67
CA ARG A 678 -17.15 -6.14 1.40
C ARG A 678 -17.29 -6.64 -0.02
N VAL A 679 -16.20 -6.72 -0.76
CA VAL A 679 -16.20 -7.16 -2.16
C VAL A 679 -15.36 -8.42 -2.29
N TYR A 680 -15.89 -9.44 -2.96
CA TYR A 680 -15.17 -10.64 -3.36
C TYR A 680 -15.02 -10.63 -4.87
N ARG A 681 -13.83 -10.96 -5.38
CA ARG A 681 -13.57 -10.99 -6.83
C ARG A 681 -12.76 -12.20 -7.22
N SER A 682 -13.01 -12.70 -8.41
CA SER A 682 -12.18 -13.67 -9.09
C SER A 682 -11.94 -13.23 -10.54
N ARG A 683 -10.79 -13.62 -11.07
CA ARG A 683 -10.35 -13.27 -12.41
C ARG A 683 -9.86 -14.52 -13.12
N ILE A 684 -10.28 -14.68 -14.37
CA ILE A 684 -9.77 -15.72 -15.26
C ILE A 684 -9.65 -15.17 -16.68
N ASP A 685 -8.56 -15.52 -17.35
CA ASP A 685 -8.38 -15.23 -18.77
C ASP A 685 -8.83 -16.48 -19.55
N ILE A 686 -9.76 -16.30 -20.49
CA ILE A 686 -10.36 -17.36 -21.30
C ILE A 686 -9.95 -17.14 -22.74
N ASP A 687 -9.49 -18.21 -23.41
CA ASP A 687 -9.06 -18.17 -24.81
C ASP A 687 -10.25 -18.12 -25.78
N ALA A 688 -11.17 -17.16 -25.62
CA ALA A 688 -12.33 -16.96 -26.48
C ALA A 688 -12.68 -15.46 -26.61
N PRO A 689 -13.30 -15.02 -27.72
CA PRO A 689 -13.79 -13.66 -27.88
C PRO A 689 -14.90 -13.34 -26.87
N ALA A 690 -15.05 -12.06 -26.53
CA ALA A 690 -15.97 -11.62 -25.48
C ALA A 690 -17.42 -12.02 -25.76
N GLU A 691 -17.85 -12.06 -27.03
CA GLU A 691 -19.19 -12.52 -27.42
C GLU A 691 -19.43 -13.99 -27.05
N GLN A 692 -18.45 -14.86 -27.31
CA GLN A 692 -18.57 -16.29 -26.99
C GLN A 692 -18.62 -16.50 -25.47
N VAL A 693 -17.81 -15.74 -24.72
CA VAL A 693 -17.81 -15.79 -23.26
C VAL A 693 -19.13 -15.25 -22.70
N TRP A 694 -19.66 -14.17 -23.28
CA TRP A 694 -20.95 -13.59 -22.92
C TRP A 694 -22.10 -14.56 -23.13
N ASP A 695 -22.16 -15.22 -24.28
CA ASP A 695 -23.25 -16.14 -24.60
C ASP A 695 -23.24 -17.34 -23.64
N ALA A 696 -22.06 -17.88 -23.28
CA ALA A 696 -21.95 -18.94 -22.27
C ALA A 696 -22.34 -18.47 -20.86
N LEU A 697 -21.98 -17.23 -20.49
CA LEU A 697 -22.34 -16.63 -19.20
C LEU A 697 -23.83 -16.33 -19.08
N THR A 698 -24.49 -15.97 -20.17
CA THR A 698 -25.90 -15.54 -20.17
C THR A 698 -26.86 -16.67 -20.54
N ASP A 699 -26.37 -17.85 -20.91
CA ASP A 699 -27.17 -19.08 -21.01
C ASP A 699 -27.45 -19.67 -19.61
N PHE A 700 -28.38 -19.05 -18.91
CA PHE A 700 -28.79 -19.47 -17.57
C PHE A 700 -29.34 -20.91 -17.52
N LYS A 701 -29.83 -21.45 -18.64
CA LYS A 701 -30.35 -22.83 -18.70
C LYS A 701 -29.24 -23.88 -18.63
N ALA A 702 -28.01 -23.52 -19.02
CA ALA A 702 -26.83 -24.37 -18.94
C ALA A 702 -26.15 -24.34 -17.56
N TYR A 703 -26.54 -23.41 -16.67
CA TYR A 703 -25.93 -23.29 -15.34
C TYR A 703 -25.93 -24.60 -14.53
N PRO A 704 -27.01 -25.43 -14.50
CA PRO A 704 -26.99 -26.69 -13.78
C PRO A 704 -25.87 -27.66 -14.21
N SER A 705 -25.36 -27.57 -15.45
CA SER A 705 -24.36 -28.50 -15.96
C SER A 705 -22.92 -28.07 -15.70
N TRP A 706 -22.67 -26.78 -15.45
CA TRP A 706 -21.30 -26.27 -15.30
C TRP A 706 -21.09 -25.27 -14.16
N ASN A 707 -22.10 -24.52 -13.72
CA ASN A 707 -21.91 -23.46 -12.73
C ASN A 707 -21.99 -24.01 -11.28
N PRO A 708 -20.89 -23.99 -10.51
CA PRO A 708 -20.86 -24.55 -9.15
C PRO A 708 -21.48 -23.62 -8.11
N LEU A 709 -21.70 -22.34 -8.44
CA LEU A 709 -22.23 -21.32 -7.53
C LEU A 709 -23.74 -21.18 -7.67
N LEU A 710 -24.24 -21.15 -8.90
CA LEU A 710 -25.63 -20.92 -9.25
C LEU A 710 -26.19 -22.14 -9.96
N SER A 711 -27.18 -22.78 -9.35
CA SER A 711 -27.83 -23.98 -9.90
C SER A 711 -28.82 -23.65 -11.02
N ASN A 712 -29.42 -22.46 -11.00
CA ASN A 712 -30.32 -21.96 -12.05
C ASN A 712 -30.49 -20.44 -11.90
N VAL A 713 -30.79 -19.75 -12.99
CA VAL A 713 -31.27 -18.37 -12.97
C VAL A 713 -32.45 -18.26 -13.94
N GLU A 714 -33.60 -17.81 -13.47
CA GLU A 714 -34.80 -17.59 -14.29
C GLU A 714 -35.04 -16.09 -14.50
N GLY A 715 -35.43 -15.70 -15.71
CA GLY A 715 -35.76 -14.31 -16.04
C GLY A 715 -34.95 -13.78 -17.22
N GLU A 716 -35.14 -12.50 -17.54
CA GLU A 716 -34.44 -11.84 -18.64
C GLU A 716 -33.38 -10.89 -18.09
N LEU A 717 -32.14 -11.02 -18.61
CA LEU A 717 -31.03 -10.14 -18.29
C LEU A 717 -31.15 -8.83 -19.09
N VAL A 718 -32.08 -7.98 -18.67
CA VAL A 718 -32.32 -6.63 -19.21
C VAL A 718 -32.34 -5.63 -18.06
N ARG A 719 -31.85 -4.40 -18.28
CA ARG A 719 -31.83 -3.38 -17.23
C ARG A 719 -33.22 -3.14 -16.63
N GLY A 720 -33.34 -3.22 -15.30
CA GLY A 720 -34.61 -3.17 -14.58
C GLY A 720 -35.42 -4.48 -14.59
N GLY A 721 -34.93 -5.52 -15.27
CA GLY A 721 -35.51 -6.85 -15.30
C GLY A 721 -35.45 -7.54 -13.93
N SER A 722 -36.39 -8.46 -13.69
CA SER A 722 -36.43 -9.27 -12.48
C SER A 722 -35.88 -10.67 -12.79
N LEU A 723 -34.91 -11.09 -11.97
CA LEU A 723 -34.36 -12.44 -12.00
C LEU A 723 -34.80 -13.22 -10.76
N ARG A 724 -34.86 -14.54 -10.90
CA ARG A 724 -34.94 -15.49 -9.80
C ARG A 724 -33.68 -16.34 -9.81
N VAL A 725 -32.79 -16.08 -8.86
CA VAL A 725 -31.48 -16.70 -8.74
C VAL A 725 -31.58 -17.89 -7.79
N HIS A 726 -31.05 -19.06 -8.16
CA HIS A 726 -31.03 -20.27 -7.33
C HIS A 726 -29.59 -20.62 -6.92
N PRO A 727 -29.11 -20.13 -5.76
CA PRO A 727 -27.77 -20.47 -5.28
C PRO A 727 -27.66 -21.96 -4.97
N ALA A 728 -26.58 -22.61 -5.42
CA ALA A 728 -26.39 -24.05 -5.25
C ALA A 728 -26.27 -24.50 -3.78
N PHE A 729 -25.97 -23.57 -2.87
CA PHE A 729 -25.78 -23.80 -1.44
C PHE A 729 -27.00 -23.40 -0.57
N ALA A 730 -28.09 -22.92 -1.19
CA ALA A 730 -29.28 -22.46 -0.48
C ALA A 730 -30.54 -23.21 -0.95
N PRO A 731 -31.47 -23.57 -0.05
CA PRO A 731 -32.67 -24.32 -0.41
C PRO A 731 -33.75 -23.46 -1.09
N THR A 732 -33.61 -22.13 -1.08
CA THR A 732 -34.61 -21.17 -1.57
C THR A 732 -34.00 -20.22 -2.58
N ALA A 733 -34.74 -19.94 -3.65
CA ALA A 733 -34.37 -18.94 -4.65
C ALA A 733 -34.44 -17.52 -4.07
N VAL A 734 -33.57 -16.65 -4.56
CA VAL A 734 -33.52 -15.22 -4.23
C VAL A 734 -34.04 -14.44 -5.42
N SER A 735 -34.89 -13.44 -5.18
CA SER A 735 -35.31 -12.53 -6.25
C SER A 735 -34.23 -11.49 -6.43
N ALA A 736 -33.88 -11.11 -7.66
CA ALA A 736 -32.87 -10.12 -7.94
C ALA A 736 -33.37 -9.11 -8.99
N THR A 737 -32.83 -7.90 -8.98
CA THR A 737 -33.10 -6.89 -9.99
C THR A 737 -31.82 -6.58 -10.75
N VAL A 738 -31.91 -6.64 -12.08
CA VAL A 738 -30.79 -6.29 -12.96
C VAL A 738 -30.59 -4.78 -12.93
N THR A 739 -29.44 -4.34 -12.42
CA THR A 739 -29.11 -2.91 -12.26
C THR A 739 -28.44 -2.36 -13.51
N GLU A 740 -27.57 -3.15 -14.13
CA GLU A 740 -26.82 -2.78 -15.34
C GLU A 740 -26.66 -3.96 -16.29
N VAL A 741 -26.73 -3.69 -17.60
CA VAL A 741 -26.39 -4.64 -18.67
C VAL A 741 -25.83 -3.83 -19.83
N ASP A 742 -24.65 -4.21 -20.29
CA ASP A 742 -23.99 -3.70 -21.48
C ASP A 742 -23.38 -4.88 -22.24
N LYS A 743 -24.03 -5.35 -23.31
CA LYS A 743 -23.58 -6.54 -24.06
C LYS A 743 -22.43 -6.17 -25.01
N PRO A 744 -21.33 -6.94 -25.09
CA PRO A 744 -20.98 -8.14 -24.31
C PRO A 744 -20.07 -7.85 -23.11
N SER A 745 -19.99 -6.61 -22.64
CA SER A 745 -18.94 -6.13 -21.74
C SER A 745 -19.24 -6.31 -20.26
N HIS A 746 -20.49 -6.16 -19.83
CA HIS A 746 -20.83 -6.08 -18.41
C HIS A 746 -22.30 -6.45 -18.11
N PHE A 747 -22.55 -7.11 -16.98
CA PHE A 747 -23.87 -7.07 -16.35
C PHE A 747 -23.75 -7.09 -14.83
N GLU A 748 -24.76 -6.54 -14.18
CA GLU A 748 -24.89 -6.47 -12.73
C GLU A 748 -26.35 -6.72 -12.30
N TRP A 749 -26.53 -7.43 -11.19
CA TRP A 749 -27.81 -7.49 -10.52
C TRP A 749 -27.67 -7.41 -8.99
N GLU A 750 -28.70 -6.88 -8.35
CA GLU A 750 -28.84 -6.77 -6.91
C GLU A 750 -29.82 -7.83 -6.39
N ASP A 751 -29.39 -8.64 -5.43
CA ASP A 751 -30.18 -9.68 -4.79
C ASP A 751 -31.07 -9.09 -3.67
N HIS A 752 -32.38 -9.36 -3.73
CA HIS A 752 -33.35 -8.96 -2.71
C HIS A 752 -33.39 -9.95 -1.56
N VAL A 753 -32.59 -9.68 -0.53
CA VAL A 753 -32.58 -10.47 0.71
C VAL A 753 -33.63 -9.92 1.69
N PRO A 754 -34.44 -10.79 2.35
CA PRO A 754 -35.45 -10.36 3.30
C PRO A 754 -34.90 -9.41 4.37
N LEU A 755 -35.68 -8.36 4.66
CA LEU A 755 -35.43 -7.35 5.70
C LEU A 755 -34.23 -6.40 5.47
N ASN A 756 -33.52 -6.48 4.33
CA ASN A 756 -32.34 -5.66 3.97
C ASN A 756 -31.21 -5.78 5.01
N LEU A 757 -31.01 -6.98 5.56
CA LEU A 757 -29.97 -7.25 6.55
C LEU A 757 -28.57 -7.31 5.92
N PHE A 758 -28.51 -7.62 4.63
CA PHE A 758 -27.39 -7.40 3.74
C PHE A 758 -27.91 -7.35 2.29
N THR A 759 -27.18 -6.67 1.40
CA THR A 759 -27.49 -6.49 -0.01
C THR A 759 -26.31 -6.99 -0.84
N PRO A 760 -26.41 -8.19 -1.44
CA PRO A 760 -25.45 -8.68 -2.41
C PRO A 760 -25.70 -8.03 -3.77
N VAL A 761 -24.64 -7.59 -4.41
CA VAL A 761 -24.64 -7.10 -5.79
C VAL A 761 -23.62 -7.94 -6.56
N PHE A 762 -24.11 -8.78 -7.47
CA PHE A 762 -23.29 -9.64 -8.31
C PHE A 762 -23.01 -8.94 -9.64
N SER A 763 -21.75 -8.90 -10.05
CA SER A 763 -21.35 -8.31 -11.33
C SER A 763 -20.35 -9.17 -12.08
N VAL A 764 -20.40 -9.09 -13.41
CA VAL A 764 -19.44 -9.73 -14.31
C VAL A 764 -18.98 -8.75 -15.37
N HIS A 765 -17.67 -8.57 -15.48
CA HIS A 765 -17.04 -7.76 -16.52
C HIS A 765 -16.21 -8.62 -17.48
N LEU A 766 -16.39 -8.40 -18.78
CA LEU A 766 -15.62 -8.99 -19.85
C LEU A 766 -14.71 -7.94 -20.47
N LEU A 767 -13.40 -8.17 -20.36
CA LEU A 767 -12.37 -7.29 -20.92
C LEU A 767 -11.70 -8.02 -22.09
N PRO A 768 -11.92 -7.61 -23.35
CA PRO A 768 -11.23 -8.17 -24.50
C PRO A 768 -9.71 -8.04 -24.36
N LEU A 769 -8.97 -9.11 -24.66
CA LEU A 769 -7.51 -9.15 -24.66
C LEU A 769 -6.97 -9.46 -26.08
N PRO A 770 -5.70 -9.10 -26.37
CA PRO A 770 -5.05 -9.51 -27.61
C PRO A 770 -5.06 -11.04 -27.81
N GLY A 771 -5.17 -11.47 -29.07
CA GLY A 771 -5.14 -12.89 -29.45
C GLY A 771 -6.48 -13.63 -29.33
N ASN A 772 -7.62 -12.92 -29.45
CA ASN A 772 -8.96 -13.49 -29.36
C ASN A 772 -9.27 -14.12 -27.99
N ARG A 773 -8.76 -13.49 -26.94
CA ARG A 773 -8.93 -13.90 -25.54
C ARG A 773 -9.78 -12.86 -24.80
N THR A 774 -10.38 -13.26 -23.70
CA THR A 774 -11.19 -12.37 -22.86
C THR A 774 -10.89 -12.62 -21.40
N ARG A 775 -10.68 -11.55 -20.66
CA ARG A 775 -10.56 -11.58 -19.22
C ARG A 775 -11.93 -11.42 -18.60
N VAL A 776 -12.33 -12.41 -17.81
CA VAL A 776 -13.58 -12.42 -17.05
C VAL A 776 -13.28 -12.03 -15.62
N VAL A 777 -13.93 -10.98 -15.14
CA VAL A 777 -13.89 -10.55 -13.75
C VAL A 777 -15.26 -10.78 -13.15
N ILE A 778 -15.36 -11.73 -12.23
CA ILE A 778 -16.59 -12.03 -11.48
C ILE A 778 -16.45 -11.39 -10.11
N ALA A 779 -17.42 -10.58 -9.71
CA ALA A 779 -17.41 -9.89 -8.44
C ALA A 779 -18.75 -10.01 -7.71
N GLU A 780 -18.69 -9.98 -6.39
CA GLU A 780 -19.88 -9.77 -5.56
C GLU A 780 -19.58 -8.79 -4.44
N THR A 781 -20.40 -7.75 -4.36
CA THR A 781 -20.34 -6.72 -3.32
C THR A 781 -21.44 -6.97 -2.30
N PHE A 782 -21.05 -7.24 -1.06
CA PHE A 782 -21.97 -7.28 0.07
C PHE A 782 -22.00 -5.94 0.77
N THR A 783 -23.19 -5.41 0.98
CA THR A 783 -23.40 -4.28 1.91
C THR A 783 -24.37 -4.62 3.03
N GLY A 784 -24.33 -3.92 4.16
CA GLY A 784 -25.41 -3.97 5.17
C GLY A 784 -25.02 -4.37 6.59
N PRO A 785 -25.98 -4.31 7.53
CA PRO A 785 -25.73 -4.29 8.97
C PRO A 785 -25.22 -5.62 9.56
N LEU A 786 -25.49 -6.77 8.96
CA LEU A 786 -24.99 -8.07 9.43
C LEU A 786 -23.60 -8.45 8.89
N LEU A 787 -23.05 -7.64 7.97
CA LEU A 787 -21.78 -7.95 7.33
C LEU A 787 -20.62 -8.14 8.32
N PRO A 788 -20.45 -7.34 9.40
CA PRO A 788 -19.38 -7.56 10.37
C PRO A 788 -19.44 -8.92 11.07
N VAL A 789 -20.64 -9.49 11.24
CA VAL A 789 -20.86 -10.78 11.89
C VAL A 789 -20.60 -11.93 10.92
N LEU A 790 -21.04 -11.79 9.68
CA LEU A 790 -20.90 -12.82 8.63
C LEU A 790 -19.52 -12.79 7.95
N ARG A 791 -18.75 -11.72 8.11
CA ARG A 791 -17.48 -11.47 7.42
C ARG A 791 -16.52 -12.65 7.47
N ARG A 792 -16.23 -13.23 8.64
CA ARG A 792 -15.27 -14.34 8.75
C ARG A 792 -15.72 -15.58 7.96
N ARG A 793 -17.03 -15.80 7.88
CA ARG A 793 -17.60 -16.90 7.11
C ARG A 793 -17.54 -16.61 5.62
N LEU A 794 -17.95 -15.40 5.20
CA LEU A 794 -17.89 -14.97 3.80
C LEU A 794 -16.44 -14.94 3.27
N ASP A 795 -15.48 -14.44 4.06
CA ASP A 795 -14.06 -14.40 3.72
C ASP A 795 -13.47 -15.80 3.49
N ARG A 796 -14.03 -16.83 4.14
CA ARG A 796 -13.62 -18.23 3.94
C ARG A 796 -14.33 -18.90 2.77
N GLN A 797 -15.59 -18.55 2.51
CA GLN A 797 -16.46 -19.28 1.57
C GLN A 797 -16.45 -18.69 0.16
N MET A 798 -16.47 -17.36 0.02
CA MET A 798 -16.73 -16.71 -1.26
C MET A 798 -15.57 -16.79 -2.26
N PRO A 799 -14.29 -16.51 -1.89
CA PRO A 799 -13.19 -16.56 -2.86
C PRO A 799 -13.05 -17.88 -3.62
N PRO A 800 -13.04 -19.08 -2.97
CA PRO A 800 -12.88 -20.34 -3.69
C PRO A 800 -14.09 -20.67 -4.58
N LEU A 801 -15.30 -20.20 -4.24
CA LEU A 801 -16.49 -20.40 -5.07
C LEU A 801 -16.40 -19.60 -6.37
N TYR A 802 -15.96 -18.34 -6.30
CA TYR A 802 -15.80 -17.50 -7.48
C TYR A 802 -14.68 -17.96 -8.39
N GLU A 803 -13.57 -18.45 -7.82
CA GLU A 803 -12.51 -19.11 -8.58
C GLU A 803 -13.01 -20.40 -9.26
N ALA A 804 -13.82 -21.21 -8.59
CA ALA A 804 -14.41 -22.41 -9.17
C ALA A 804 -15.37 -22.08 -10.33
N MET A 805 -16.20 -21.04 -10.18
CA MET A 805 -17.09 -20.58 -11.25
C MET A 805 -16.31 -20.13 -12.49
N GLY A 806 -15.26 -19.32 -12.30
CA GLY A 806 -14.40 -18.88 -13.42
C GLY A 806 -13.77 -20.06 -14.16
N LYS A 807 -13.21 -21.05 -13.44
CA LYS A 807 -12.62 -22.25 -14.04
C LYS A 807 -13.65 -23.10 -14.79
N ALA A 808 -14.84 -23.27 -14.23
CA ALA A 808 -15.90 -24.05 -14.85
C ALA A 808 -16.42 -23.38 -16.13
N LEU A 809 -16.53 -22.05 -16.14
CA LEU A 809 -16.87 -21.28 -17.34
C LEU A 809 -15.83 -21.50 -18.45
N ALA A 810 -14.54 -21.44 -18.13
CA ALA A 810 -13.48 -21.69 -19.11
C ALA A 810 -13.56 -23.10 -19.70
N GLN A 811 -13.85 -24.11 -18.87
CA GLN A 811 -14.03 -25.50 -19.31
C GLN A 811 -15.27 -25.66 -20.20
N GLU A 812 -16.39 -25.03 -19.86
CA GLU A 812 -17.62 -25.08 -20.64
C GLU A 812 -17.42 -24.47 -22.03
N ILE A 813 -16.75 -23.32 -22.10
CA ILE A 813 -16.43 -22.67 -23.38
C ILE A 813 -15.50 -23.54 -24.23
N GLN A 814 -14.50 -24.19 -23.60
CA GLN A 814 -13.60 -25.10 -24.31
C GLN A 814 -14.32 -26.35 -24.82
N LYS A 815 -15.28 -26.89 -24.06
CA LYS A 815 -16.11 -28.03 -24.47
C LYS A 815 -16.99 -27.69 -25.66
N ASN A 816 -17.60 -26.50 -25.66
CA ASN A 816 -18.43 -26.03 -26.77
C ASN A 816 -17.61 -25.79 -28.05
N LYS A 817 -16.30 -25.53 -27.95
CA LYS A 817 -15.37 -25.51 -29.11
C LYS A 817 -15.01 -26.87 -29.68
N THR A 818 -15.06 -27.95 -28.90
CA THR A 818 -14.75 -29.31 -29.39
C THR A 818 -15.95 -30.03 -29.98
N THR A 819 -17.16 -29.53 -29.72
CA THR A 819 -18.44 -30.07 -30.24
C THR A 819 -19.03 -29.28 -31.42
N ALA A 820 -18.50 -28.09 -31.70
CA ALA A 820 -18.79 -27.27 -32.88
C ALA A 820 -17.73 -27.53 -33.97
#